data_AF-A0A929HNZ9-F1
#
_entry.id   AF-A0A929HNZ9-F1
#
_cell.length_a   1.000
_cell.length_b   1.000
_cell.length_c   1.000
_cell.angle_alpha   90.00
_cell.angle_beta   90.00
_cell.angle_gamma   90.00
#
_symmetry.space_group_name_H-M   'P 1'
#
loop_
_entity.id
_entity.type
_entity.pdbx_description
1 polymer ?
#
loop_
_entity_poly.entity_id
_entity_poly.type
_entity_poly.pdbx_seq_one_letter_code
_entity_poly.pdbx_strand_id
1 'polypeptide(L)'
;MVTFTLDGREVQAEEGLTILQVAEAHNIHIPTLCNHKALEPAGLCRICSVELFDGRRTRFVTACNYPVWTGMEVKTDTEEVTRHRKMIIELLLARCPNNDFVKKLGEQYGVEAPRFQLDDDDCILCGLCVRMCERIGARAIDFSGRGTEMEVATPFEGYSEACVACGACDFICPTGHIKLSEITDKEVRPILSEYDAGLTGRKPVYVPYPQAVPNIPAIDRSKCAHFLTGDCKICADFCPTGAIDHSQVDEEVELEVGAIVLATGFRPFDPTQYDDYGYAKHLNVVTSVEFERILSSSGPWHGHLVRPSDEKEPKKIAWLQCVGSRDINHCDNGYCSGVCCMYAVKEAMIAKEHAKDGLDTAIFYMDMRTFGKEFEQYYNRAQEDGVRFVRSRIHSVDPVPATDNLVLGYVNEEGEAVSEEFDMVVLSVGMEAPPGVIELAEKVGVDLNHYNFAATSSFNPVETSKPGIYACGLLQGPKDIPLSVMEASAAAGAAASRLAGSRHTLIKEKTFPEERDVSAEEPRIGVFVCHCGTNIGGVVRVPEVAEYAKTLPYVTYVQENLFSCSTDAQAQLVDIIKQQDLNRVVISACSPRTHEPLFQETLRNSSLNKYLFEQANIRDQCSWVHAGDRDAATNKAKDLVRMAVARAA
;
A
#
# COMPACT_ATOMS: atom_id res chain seq x y z
N MET A 1 -8.89 39.75 8.98
CA MET A 1 -8.11 39.86 7.73
C MET A 1 -7.27 41.12 7.80
N VAL A 2 -6.00 41.00 7.45
CA VAL A 2 -5.02 42.08 7.37
C VAL A 2 -4.77 42.40 5.90
N THR A 3 -4.70 43.70 5.57
CA THR A 3 -4.49 44.19 4.21
C THR A 3 -3.17 44.94 4.13
N PHE A 4 -2.30 44.54 3.21
CA PHE A 4 -0.98 45.14 3.05
C PHE A 4 -0.50 45.07 1.61
N THR A 5 0.58 45.79 1.29
CA THR A 5 1.13 45.83 -0.08
C THR A 5 2.30 44.85 -0.18
N LEU A 6 2.24 43.92 -1.14
CA LEU A 6 3.30 42.97 -1.47
C LEU A 6 3.69 43.15 -2.95
N ASP A 7 4.93 43.57 -3.20
CA ASP A 7 5.45 43.85 -4.56
C ASP A 7 4.54 44.78 -5.39
N GLY A 8 4.02 45.81 -4.72
CA GLY A 8 3.11 46.80 -5.32
C GLY A 8 1.67 46.32 -5.52
N ARG A 9 1.33 45.10 -5.10
CA ARG A 9 -0.03 44.55 -5.13
C ARG A 9 -0.65 44.57 -3.75
N GLU A 10 -1.90 45.02 -3.66
CA GLU A 10 -2.67 44.92 -2.41
C GLU A 10 -3.10 43.45 -2.21
N VAL A 11 -2.72 42.87 -1.07
CA VAL A 11 -3.02 41.48 -0.70
C VAL A 11 -3.77 41.43 0.63
N GLN A 12 -4.67 40.46 0.74
CA GLN A 12 -5.45 40.19 1.95
C GLN A 12 -5.06 38.84 2.51
N ALA A 13 -4.79 38.79 3.82
CA ALA A 13 -4.39 37.57 4.51
C ALA A 13 -5.09 37.44 5.87
N GLU A 14 -5.13 36.21 6.37
CA GLU A 14 -5.55 35.96 7.75
C GLU A 14 -4.51 36.49 8.74
N GLU A 15 -4.99 36.93 9.90
CA GLU A 15 -4.13 37.46 10.96
C GLU A 15 -3.32 36.31 11.57
N GLY A 16 -2.01 36.52 11.74
CA GLY A 16 -1.09 35.49 12.26
C GLY A 16 -0.25 34.77 11.20
N LEU A 17 -0.57 34.93 9.90
CA LEU A 17 0.29 34.40 8.83
C LEU A 17 1.61 35.17 8.70
N THR A 18 2.65 34.49 8.23
CA THR A 18 3.94 35.11 7.93
C THR A 18 3.99 35.66 6.51
N ILE A 19 4.92 36.60 6.25
CA ILE A 19 5.12 37.14 4.89
C ILE A 19 5.34 36.01 3.87
N LEU A 20 6.12 34.99 4.23
CA LEU A 20 6.40 33.85 3.35
C LEU A 20 5.12 33.07 2.99
N GLN A 21 4.27 32.75 3.98
CA GLN A 21 3.03 32.01 3.75
C GLN A 21 2.09 32.78 2.82
N VAL A 22 2.00 34.10 3.01
CA VAL A 22 1.18 34.96 2.13
C VAL A 22 1.80 35.06 0.73
N ALA A 23 3.13 35.19 0.63
CA ALA A 23 3.81 35.20 -0.67
C ALA A 23 3.59 33.90 -1.46
N GLU A 24 3.68 32.74 -0.79
CA GLU A 24 3.40 31.43 -1.40
C GLU A 24 1.95 31.33 -1.91
N ALA A 25 0.97 31.78 -1.12
CA ALA A 25 -0.44 31.80 -1.53
C ALA A 25 -0.71 32.68 -2.77
N HIS A 26 0.14 33.67 -3.02
CA HIS A 26 0.07 34.57 -4.17
C HIS A 26 1.07 34.23 -5.29
N ASN A 27 1.69 33.05 -5.26
CA ASN A 27 2.69 32.59 -6.23
C ASN A 27 3.92 33.52 -6.36
N ILE A 28 4.31 34.17 -5.26
CA ILE A 28 5.53 34.97 -5.16
C ILE A 28 6.61 34.13 -4.50
N HIS A 29 7.69 33.87 -5.23
CA HIS A 29 8.78 33.03 -4.73
C HIS A 29 9.72 33.83 -3.83
N ILE A 30 9.87 33.41 -2.58
CA ILE A 30 10.89 33.88 -1.65
C ILE A 30 11.78 32.68 -1.29
N PRO A 31 13.11 32.74 -1.52
CA PRO A 31 13.99 31.61 -1.23
C PRO A 31 14.05 31.32 0.27
N THR A 32 14.19 30.06 0.65
CA THR A 32 14.46 29.62 2.02
C THR A 32 15.39 28.40 2.02
N LEU A 33 16.30 28.32 2.99
CA LEU A 33 17.16 27.13 3.21
C LEU A 33 16.88 26.42 4.53
N CYS A 34 16.38 27.16 5.54
CA CYS A 34 16.10 26.63 6.89
C CYS A 34 14.61 26.50 7.21
N ASN A 35 13.74 26.71 6.21
CA ASN A 35 12.30 26.62 6.36
C ASN A 35 11.81 25.29 5.80
N HIS A 36 10.95 24.61 6.54
CA HIS A 36 10.31 23.38 6.11
C HIS A 36 8.92 23.33 6.73
N LYS A 37 7.90 22.90 5.97
CA LYS A 37 6.50 22.98 6.41
C LYS A 37 6.22 22.23 7.72
N ALA A 38 6.98 21.17 8.00
CA ALA A 38 6.84 20.36 9.20
C ALA A 38 7.55 20.93 10.46
N LEU A 39 8.18 22.11 10.36
CA LEU A 39 8.93 22.73 11.45
C LEU A 39 8.54 24.20 11.63
N GLU A 40 8.54 24.67 12.88
CA GLU A 40 8.25 26.07 13.23
C GLU A 40 9.26 27.06 12.62
N PRO A 41 8.85 28.14 11.94
CA PRO A 41 9.79 29.02 11.23
C PRO A 41 10.91 29.62 12.10
N ALA A 42 12.18 29.34 11.75
CA ALA A 42 13.33 29.74 12.57
C ALA A 42 14.08 31.00 12.09
N GLY A 43 14.07 31.31 10.78
CA GLY A 43 14.79 32.47 10.24
C GLY A 43 16.32 32.42 10.36
N LEU A 44 16.93 31.23 10.44
CA LEU A 44 18.37 31.04 10.64
C LEU A 44 19.19 31.43 9.39
N CYS A 45 18.81 30.94 8.21
CA CYS A 45 19.61 31.14 6.98
C CYS A 45 19.60 32.56 6.41
N ARG A 46 18.64 33.41 6.83
CA ARG A 46 18.43 34.80 6.36
C ARG A 46 18.24 35.01 4.86
N ILE A 47 18.27 33.99 4.02
CA ILE A 47 18.07 34.14 2.56
C ILE A 47 16.67 34.69 2.20
N CYS A 48 15.68 34.43 3.06
CA CYS A 48 14.31 34.93 2.95
C CYS A 48 14.14 36.40 3.35
N SER A 49 15.23 37.15 3.49
CA SER A 49 15.17 38.59 3.76
C SER A 49 14.39 39.33 2.68
N VAL A 50 13.54 40.23 3.11
CA VAL A 50 12.72 41.14 2.30
C VAL A 50 12.79 42.55 2.87
N GLU A 51 12.55 43.55 2.03
CA GLU A 51 12.40 44.94 2.50
C GLU A 51 10.98 45.17 3.01
N LEU A 52 10.87 45.68 4.23
CA LEU A 52 9.62 46.06 4.87
C LEU A 52 9.63 47.56 5.16
N PHE A 53 8.63 48.28 4.67
CA PHE A 53 8.33 49.64 5.03
C PHE A 53 7.15 49.68 6.01
N ASP A 54 7.38 50.29 7.18
CA ASP A 54 6.40 50.34 8.29
C ASP A 54 5.59 51.67 8.35
N GLY A 55 5.66 52.48 7.29
CA GLY A 55 5.08 53.83 7.26
C GLY A 55 6.03 54.94 7.75
N ARG A 56 7.17 54.60 8.38
CA ARG A 56 8.19 55.56 8.82
C ARG A 56 9.57 55.26 8.27
N ARG A 57 9.95 53.99 8.20
CA ARG A 57 11.28 53.55 7.75
C ARG A 57 11.23 52.22 7.01
N THR A 58 12.22 52.01 6.15
CA THR A 58 12.47 50.71 5.51
C THR A 58 13.50 49.92 6.31
N ARG A 59 13.27 48.63 6.52
CA ARG A 59 14.20 47.70 7.17
C ARG A 59 14.13 46.31 6.54
N PHE A 60 15.20 45.53 6.70
CA PHE A 60 15.19 44.12 6.32
C PHE A 60 14.58 43.26 7.41
N VAL A 61 13.67 42.36 7.00
CA VAL A 61 13.05 41.37 7.88
C VAL A 61 13.07 40.01 7.22
N THR A 62 13.04 38.94 8.00
CA THR A 62 12.97 37.56 7.52
C THR A 62 11.53 37.18 7.19
N ALA A 63 11.21 36.91 5.92
CA ALA A 63 9.84 36.63 5.51
C ALA A 63 9.23 35.39 6.19
N CYS A 64 10.05 34.38 6.50
CA CYS A 64 9.56 33.09 7.02
C CYS A 64 8.92 33.16 8.41
N ASN A 65 9.34 34.09 9.28
CA ASN A 65 8.87 34.19 10.67
C ASN A 65 8.32 35.58 11.03
N TYR A 66 8.25 36.51 10.07
CA TYR A 66 7.74 37.84 10.32
C TYR A 66 6.22 37.89 10.04
N PRO A 67 5.38 38.22 11.03
CA PRO A 67 3.93 38.23 10.87
C PRO A 67 3.44 39.41 10.02
N VAL A 68 2.37 39.19 9.26
CA VAL A 68 1.73 40.23 8.45
C VAL A 68 0.79 41.12 9.29
N TRP A 69 0.73 42.42 8.99
CA TRP A 69 -0.15 43.38 9.66
C TRP A 69 -0.59 44.52 8.73
N THR A 70 -1.70 45.18 9.05
CA THR A 70 -2.35 46.15 8.16
C THR A 70 -1.50 47.40 7.91
N GLY A 71 -1.29 47.75 6.65
CA GLY A 71 -0.60 48.99 6.26
C GLY A 71 0.91 48.90 6.10
N MET A 72 1.48 47.68 6.16
CA MET A 72 2.87 47.46 5.80
C MET A 72 3.06 47.36 4.27
N GLU A 73 4.26 47.67 3.78
CA GLU A 73 4.64 47.44 2.39
C GLU A 73 5.89 46.55 2.34
N VAL A 74 5.81 45.45 1.61
CA VAL A 74 6.87 44.45 1.47
C VAL A 74 7.34 44.42 0.01
N LYS A 75 8.65 44.44 -0.19
CA LYS A 75 9.29 44.23 -1.49
C LYS A 75 10.23 43.04 -1.42
N THR A 76 10.05 42.09 -2.31
CA THR A 76 10.74 40.78 -2.29
C THR A 76 11.93 40.69 -3.25
N ASP A 77 11.99 41.59 -4.23
CA ASP A 77 12.97 41.58 -5.33
C ASP A 77 13.48 42.98 -5.68
N THR A 78 14.08 43.67 -4.71
CA THR A 78 14.80 44.94 -4.94
C THR A 78 16.29 44.66 -5.18
N GLU A 79 17.02 45.62 -5.75
CA GLU A 79 18.47 45.53 -5.89
C GLU A 79 19.19 45.32 -4.55
N GLU A 80 18.69 45.94 -3.47
CA GLU A 80 19.27 45.79 -2.13
C GLU A 80 18.95 44.42 -1.53
N VAL A 81 17.74 43.87 -1.72
CA VAL A 81 17.40 42.49 -1.32
C VAL A 81 18.29 41.49 -2.06
N THR A 82 18.46 41.66 -3.37
CA THR A 82 19.34 40.80 -4.17
C THR A 82 20.80 40.91 -3.73
N ARG A 83 21.29 42.11 -3.42
CA ARG A 83 22.65 42.31 -2.86
C ARG A 83 22.81 41.65 -1.50
N HIS A 84 21.80 41.74 -0.64
CA HIS A 84 21.79 41.09 0.68
C HIS A 84 21.82 39.56 0.55
N ARG A 85 21.01 38.98 -0.35
CA ARG A 85 21.03 37.54 -0.63
C ARG A 85 22.36 37.07 -1.20
N LYS A 86 22.95 37.81 -2.15
CA LYS A 86 24.30 37.52 -2.69
C LYS A 86 25.36 37.47 -1.58
N MET A 87 25.33 38.42 -0.64
CA MET A 87 26.25 38.43 0.51
C MET A 87 26.11 37.17 1.37
N ILE A 88 24.89 36.73 1.66
CA ILE A 88 24.64 35.50 2.41
C ILE A 88 25.17 34.28 1.64
N ILE A 89 24.92 34.22 0.34
CA ILE A 89 25.37 33.13 -0.51
C ILE A 89 26.90 33.10 -0.61
N GLU A 90 27.57 34.25 -0.68
CA GLU A 90 29.03 34.33 -0.57
C GLU A 90 29.54 33.76 0.76
N LEU A 91 28.86 34.02 1.89
CA LEU A 91 29.24 33.42 3.17
C LEU A 91 29.03 31.90 3.19
N LEU A 92 27.93 31.42 2.60
CA LEU A 92 27.66 29.99 2.48
C LEU A 92 28.69 29.30 1.57
N LEU A 93 29.04 29.91 0.44
CA LEU A 93 30.08 29.41 -0.47
C LEU A 93 31.46 29.47 0.16
N ALA A 94 31.74 30.47 1.01
CA ALA A 94 33.00 30.52 1.73
C ALA A 94 33.13 29.36 2.72
N ARG A 95 32.05 29.01 3.42
CA ARG A 95 32.04 27.88 4.35
C ARG A 95 32.04 26.52 3.63
N CYS A 96 31.22 26.40 2.58
CA CYS A 96 30.98 25.15 1.86
C CYS A 96 31.37 25.25 0.38
N PRO A 97 32.64 25.52 0.04
CA PRO A 97 33.06 25.78 -1.33
C PRO A 97 32.96 24.55 -2.24
N ASN A 98 32.99 23.35 -1.65
CA ASN A 98 32.99 22.08 -2.38
C ASN A 98 31.60 21.46 -2.56
N ASN A 99 30.58 21.94 -1.84
CA ASN A 99 29.24 21.34 -1.85
C ASN A 99 28.40 21.76 -3.06
N ASP A 100 27.89 20.79 -3.82
CA ASP A 100 27.15 21.04 -5.08
C ASP A 100 25.84 21.79 -4.89
N PHE A 101 25.14 21.61 -3.76
CA PHE A 101 23.92 22.35 -3.46
C PHE A 101 24.20 23.86 -3.33
N VAL A 102 25.29 24.21 -2.64
CA VAL A 102 25.68 25.61 -2.42
C VAL A 102 26.24 26.25 -3.70
N LYS A 103 27.00 25.50 -4.51
CA LYS A 103 27.47 25.97 -5.83
C LYS A 103 26.31 26.35 -6.76
N LYS A 104 25.31 25.47 -6.88
CA LYS A 104 24.10 25.73 -7.69
C LYS A 104 23.34 26.97 -7.19
N LEU A 105 23.27 27.16 -5.88
CA LEU A 105 22.69 28.36 -5.29
C LEU A 105 23.51 29.62 -5.64
N GLY A 106 24.84 29.51 -5.66
CA GLY A 106 25.76 30.55 -6.13
C GLY A 106 25.49 30.97 -7.57
N GLU A 107 25.41 30.00 -8.48
CA GLU A 107 25.13 30.20 -9.90
C GLU A 107 23.81 30.96 -10.12
N GLN A 108 22.75 30.60 -9.39
CA GLN A 108 21.44 31.26 -9.48
C GLN A 108 21.50 32.77 -9.18
N TYR A 109 22.42 33.18 -8.31
CA TYR A 109 22.59 34.58 -7.91
C TYR A 109 23.81 35.25 -8.56
N GLY A 110 24.48 34.57 -9.51
CA GLY A 110 25.66 35.07 -10.19
C GLY A 110 26.83 35.32 -9.25
N VAL A 111 27.05 34.41 -8.29
CA VAL A 111 28.20 34.43 -7.37
C VAL A 111 29.14 33.29 -7.77
N GLU A 112 30.22 33.62 -8.47
CA GLU A 112 31.21 32.63 -8.94
C GLU A 112 32.25 32.27 -7.88
N ALA A 113 32.63 33.22 -7.02
CA ALA A 113 33.57 33.01 -5.94
C ALA A 113 33.27 33.94 -4.74
N PRO A 114 33.41 33.44 -3.50
CA PRO A 114 33.22 34.26 -2.31
C PRO A 114 34.42 35.18 -2.07
N ARG A 115 34.19 36.34 -1.44
CA ARG A 115 35.24 37.28 -1.04
C ARG A 115 35.84 37.00 0.35
N PHE A 116 35.32 35.99 1.02
CA PHE A 116 35.70 35.61 2.37
C PHE A 116 36.73 34.47 2.35
N GLN A 117 37.39 34.25 3.49
CA GLN A 117 38.28 33.11 3.66
C GLN A 117 37.48 31.81 3.52
N LEU A 118 38.01 30.89 2.70
CA LEU A 118 37.40 29.59 2.49
C LEU A 118 37.61 28.69 3.71
N ASP A 119 36.58 27.92 4.04
CA ASP A 119 36.57 26.81 4.97
C ASP A 119 36.39 25.49 4.20
N ASP A 120 36.53 24.35 4.86
CA ASP A 120 36.32 23.02 4.26
C ASP A 120 35.22 22.26 5.01
N ASP A 121 34.02 22.85 5.03
CA ASP A 121 32.82 22.26 5.63
C ASP A 121 31.78 21.97 4.53
N ASP A 122 30.80 21.13 4.83
CA ASP A 122 29.66 20.79 4.00
C ASP A 122 28.31 21.07 4.70
N CYS A 123 28.36 21.62 5.93
CA CYS A 123 27.20 22.08 6.68
C CYS A 123 26.92 23.59 6.52
N ILE A 124 25.74 23.93 6.01
CA ILE A 124 25.26 25.34 5.93
C ILE A 124 24.62 25.84 7.24
N LEU A 125 24.68 25.06 8.33
CA LEU A 125 24.09 25.39 9.64
C LEU A 125 22.61 25.84 9.58
N CYS A 126 21.83 25.24 8.67
CA CYS A 126 20.41 25.59 8.53
C CYS A 126 19.54 25.11 9.70
N GLY A 127 20.04 24.18 10.52
CA GLY A 127 19.34 23.65 11.70
C GLY A 127 18.13 22.78 11.40
N LEU A 128 17.88 22.41 10.14
CA LEU A 128 16.75 21.55 9.77
C LEU A 128 16.85 20.17 10.43
N CYS A 129 18.03 19.56 10.41
CA CYS A 129 18.29 18.26 11.01
C CYS A 129 18.07 18.25 12.53
N VAL A 130 18.62 19.24 13.25
CA VAL A 130 18.47 19.41 14.71
C VAL A 130 17.00 19.60 15.08
N ARG A 131 16.32 20.56 14.44
CA ARG A 131 14.90 20.84 14.71
C ARG A 131 13.99 19.68 14.34
N MET A 132 14.32 18.92 13.30
CA MET A 132 13.58 17.70 12.97
C MET A 132 13.83 16.60 14.01
N CYS A 133 15.07 16.42 14.47
CA CYS A 133 15.40 15.47 15.52
C CYS A 133 14.68 15.80 16.85
N GLU A 134 14.56 17.10 17.16
CA GLU A 134 13.77 17.61 18.27
C GLU A 134 12.27 17.37 18.06
N ARG A 135 11.73 17.68 16.87
CA ARG A 135 10.31 17.47 16.53
C ARG A 135 9.90 16.00 16.59
N ILE A 136 10.80 15.10 16.24
CA ILE A 136 10.62 13.65 16.41
C ILE A 136 10.66 13.24 17.88
N GLY A 137 11.28 14.02 18.76
CA GLY A 137 11.45 13.74 20.19
C GLY A 137 12.71 12.96 20.54
N ALA A 138 13.56 12.63 19.55
CA ALA A 138 14.78 11.87 19.78
C ALA A 138 15.92 12.74 20.35
N ARG A 139 16.03 14.00 19.90
CA ARG A 139 17.04 14.98 20.38
C ARG A 139 18.47 14.43 20.40
N ALA A 140 18.80 13.62 19.38
CA ALA A 140 20.07 12.91 19.29
C ALA A 140 21.24 13.78 18.80
N ILE A 141 20.94 14.90 18.13
CA ILE A 141 21.88 15.87 17.59
C ILE A 141 21.45 17.29 17.97
N ASP A 142 22.42 18.19 18.16
CA ASP A 142 22.19 19.62 18.42
C ASP A 142 23.35 20.46 17.85
N PHE A 143 23.23 21.78 17.94
CA PHE A 143 24.34 22.68 17.66
C PHE A 143 25.37 22.63 18.80
N SER A 144 26.62 22.34 18.45
CA SER A 144 27.79 22.44 19.32
C SER A 144 28.66 23.62 18.92
N GLY A 145 29.49 24.12 19.84
CA GLY A 145 30.40 25.24 19.59
C GLY A 145 29.74 26.63 19.54
N ARG A 146 30.53 27.66 19.18
CA ARG A 146 30.08 29.05 19.04
C ARG A 146 30.85 29.75 17.92
N GLY A 147 30.20 30.74 17.29
CA GLY A 147 30.85 31.56 16.27
C GLY A 147 31.20 30.73 15.03
N THR A 148 32.47 30.76 14.62
CA THR A 148 32.98 30.01 13.46
C THR A 148 33.12 28.51 13.73
N GLU A 149 33.28 28.12 14.99
CA GLU A 149 33.39 26.71 15.44
C GLU A 149 32.02 26.05 15.66
N MET A 150 30.93 26.67 15.21
CA MET A 150 29.60 26.08 15.34
C MET A 150 29.44 24.92 14.36
N GLU A 151 28.94 23.79 14.84
CA GLU A 151 28.68 22.59 14.04
C GLU A 151 27.45 21.84 14.56
N VAL A 152 26.98 20.84 13.81
CA VAL A 152 25.93 19.93 14.27
C VAL A 152 26.61 18.65 14.74
N ALA A 153 26.46 18.32 16.02
CA ALA A 153 27.11 17.16 16.62
C ALA A 153 26.17 16.38 17.54
N THR A 154 26.52 15.13 17.79
CA THR A 154 25.96 14.33 18.87
C THR A 154 26.57 14.75 20.22
N PRO A 155 25.90 14.43 21.35
CA PRO A 155 26.51 14.59 22.66
C PRO A 155 27.84 13.85 22.74
N PHE A 156 28.90 14.55 23.14
CA PHE A 156 30.26 14.02 23.30
C PHE A 156 30.92 13.48 22.01
N GLU A 157 30.44 13.87 20.82
CA GLU A 157 31.02 13.48 19.52
C GLU A 157 31.11 11.96 19.30
N GLY A 158 30.19 11.21 19.92
CA GLY A 158 30.06 9.75 19.78
C GLY A 158 28.65 9.34 19.33
N TYR A 159 28.37 8.03 19.31
CA TYR A 159 27.02 7.57 19.02
C TYR A 159 26.02 8.00 20.10
N SER A 160 24.89 8.52 19.65
CA SER A 160 23.84 8.99 20.55
C SER A 160 22.89 7.85 20.90
N GLU A 161 22.88 7.44 22.18
CA GLU A 161 21.94 6.43 22.67
C GLU A 161 20.47 6.84 22.48
N ALA A 162 20.20 8.15 22.48
CA ALA A 162 18.88 8.74 22.27
C ALA A 162 18.38 8.61 20.82
N CYS A 163 19.27 8.32 19.86
CA CYS A 163 18.88 8.13 18.47
C CYS A 163 17.97 6.88 18.32
N VAL A 164 16.82 7.04 17.69
CA VAL A 164 15.89 5.93 17.37
C VAL A 164 16.03 5.42 15.93
N ALA A 165 17.11 5.78 15.25
CA ALA A 165 17.42 5.39 13.87
C ALA A 165 16.30 5.71 12.84
N CYS A 166 15.53 6.79 13.05
CA CYS A 166 14.40 7.15 12.17
C CYS A 166 14.81 7.77 10.81
N GLY A 167 16.06 8.21 10.65
CA GLY A 167 16.56 8.81 9.40
C GLY A 167 16.01 10.20 9.04
N ALA A 168 15.13 10.80 9.85
CA ALA A 168 14.50 12.08 9.52
C ALA A 168 15.50 13.25 9.38
N CYS A 169 16.59 13.23 10.14
CA CYS A 169 17.64 14.25 10.10
C CYS A 169 18.53 14.17 8.84
N ASP A 170 18.78 12.94 8.37
CA ASP A 170 19.53 12.65 7.13
C ASP A 170 18.69 13.09 5.93
N PHE A 171 17.42 12.64 5.89
CA PHE A 171 16.47 12.99 4.82
C PHE A 171 16.23 14.50 4.64
N ILE A 172 16.17 15.27 5.74
CA ILE A 172 15.90 16.72 5.66
C ILE A 172 17.17 17.55 5.37
N CYS A 173 18.35 16.95 5.36
CA CYS A 173 19.60 17.69 5.17
C CYS A 173 19.76 18.12 3.69
N PRO A 174 19.77 19.42 3.37
CA PRO A 174 19.85 19.87 1.99
C PRO A 174 21.23 19.64 1.35
N THR A 175 22.29 19.55 2.17
CA THR A 175 23.67 19.41 1.71
C THR A 175 24.20 17.98 1.77
N GLY A 176 23.46 17.06 2.40
CA GLY A 176 23.92 15.69 2.67
C GLY A 176 25.01 15.57 3.74
N HIS A 177 25.27 16.64 4.50
CA HIS A 177 26.25 16.65 5.59
C HIS A 177 25.93 15.63 6.70
N ILE A 178 24.66 15.54 7.08
CA ILE A 178 24.22 14.62 8.13
C ILE A 178 24.03 13.23 7.56
N LYS A 179 24.78 12.26 8.08
CA LYS A 179 24.57 10.83 7.80
C LYS A 179 24.14 10.11 9.05
N LEU A 180 23.09 9.28 8.94
CA LEU A 180 22.58 8.55 10.10
C LEU A 180 23.64 7.61 10.72
N SER A 181 24.53 7.05 9.91
CA SER A 181 25.64 6.18 10.33
C SER A 181 26.67 6.88 11.23
N GLU A 182 26.71 8.21 11.21
CA GLU A 182 27.60 9.01 12.06
C GLU A 182 26.91 9.35 13.40
N ILE A 183 25.59 9.24 13.48
CA ILE A 183 24.79 9.55 14.68
C ILE A 183 24.56 8.30 15.56
N THR A 184 24.43 7.13 14.94
CA THR A 184 24.12 5.88 15.65
C THR A 184 24.73 4.65 14.98
N ASP A 185 25.03 3.65 15.80
CA ASP A 185 25.38 2.27 15.41
C ASP A 185 24.15 1.37 15.25
N LYS A 186 22.95 1.86 15.56
CA LYS A 186 21.70 1.10 15.44
C LYS A 186 21.39 0.83 13.97
N GLU A 187 21.12 -0.43 13.66
CA GLU A 187 20.71 -0.85 12.32
C GLU A 187 19.35 -0.24 11.96
N VAL A 188 19.30 0.43 10.80
CA VAL A 188 18.05 0.99 10.26
C VAL A 188 17.20 -0.16 9.73
N ARG A 189 16.08 -0.41 10.39
CA ARG A 189 15.14 -1.45 9.99
C ARG A 189 13.88 -0.82 9.40
N PRO A 190 13.62 -0.98 8.09
CA PRO A 190 12.35 -0.53 7.53
C PRO A 190 11.20 -1.28 8.19
N ILE A 191 10.06 -0.61 8.32
CA ILE A 191 8.83 -1.26 8.76
C ILE A 191 8.31 -2.03 7.55
N LEU A 192 8.41 -3.35 7.57
CA LEU A 192 8.00 -4.18 6.45
C LEU A 192 6.48 -4.29 6.37
N SER A 193 5.91 -4.25 5.16
CA SER A 193 4.48 -4.41 4.90
C SER A 193 4.06 -5.87 5.12
N GLU A 194 3.21 -6.13 6.11
CA GLU A 194 2.67 -7.47 6.37
C GLU A 194 1.78 -7.95 5.21
N TYR A 195 1.07 -7.02 4.57
CA TYR A 195 0.22 -7.30 3.40
C TYR A 195 1.05 -7.70 2.17
N ASP A 196 2.20 -7.07 1.97
CA ASP A 196 3.11 -7.39 0.86
C ASP A 196 4.19 -8.40 1.24
N ALA A 197 3.93 -9.22 2.28
CA ALA A 197 4.82 -10.28 2.74
C ALA A 197 6.28 -9.82 2.98
N GLY A 198 6.45 -8.57 3.40
CA GLY A 198 7.76 -7.97 3.69
C GLY A 198 8.60 -7.58 2.49
N LEU A 199 8.07 -7.66 1.26
CA LEU A 199 8.78 -7.28 0.03
C LEU A 199 9.03 -5.75 -0.07
N THR A 200 8.24 -4.94 0.63
CA THR A 200 8.39 -3.48 0.64
C THR A 200 8.15 -2.90 2.03
N GLY A 201 8.64 -1.68 2.23
CA GLY A 201 8.41 -0.92 3.46
C GLY A 201 7.06 -0.22 3.48
N ARG A 202 6.47 -0.08 4.66
CA ARG A 202 5.31 0.76 4.95
C ARG A 202 5.64 1.86 5.97
N LYS A 203 4.72 2.81 6.10
CA LYS A 203 4.81 3.89 7.10
C LYS A 203 4.12 3.48 8.42
N PRO A 204 4.41 4.14 9.55
CA PRO A 204 3.68 3.91 10.80
C PRO A 204 2.19 4.25 10.72
N VAL A 205 1.83 5.28 9.95
CA VAL A 205 0.44 5.58 9.56
C VAL A 205 0.21 4.93 8.20
N TYR A 206 -0.70 3.96 8.13
CA TYR A 206 -0.86 3.12 6.95
C TYR A 206 -2.31 2.70 6.74
N VAL A 207 -2.66 2.38 5.49
CA VAL A 207 -3.84 1.59 5.16
C VAL A 207 -3.33 0.18 4.85
N PRO A 208 -3.90 -0.89 5.43
CA PRO A 208 -3.37 -2.26 5.25
C PRO A 208 -3.22 -2.67 3.78
N TYR A 209 -4.19 -2.31 2.93
CA TYR A 209 -4.13 -2.47 1.48
C TYR A 209 -5.10 -1.51 0.80
N PRO A 210 -4.96 -1.21 -0.51
CA PRO A 210 -5.71 -0.13 -1.16
C PRO A 210 -7.25 -0.28 -1.17
N GLN A 211 -7.78 -1.48 -0.93
CA GLN A 211 -9.21 -1.78 -0.88
C GLN A 211 -9.64 -2.30 0.50
N ALA A 212 -8.93 -1.90 1.56
CA ALA A 212 -9.31 -2.22 2.94
C ALA A 212 -10.77 -1.85 3.19
N VAL A 213 -11.50 -2.69 3.94
CA VAL A 213 -12.88 -2.42 4.34
C VAL A 213 -12.99 -2.52 5.86
N PRO A 214 -13.25 -1.40 6.56
CA PRO A 214 -13.38 -0.03 6.04
C PRO A 214 -12.02 0.53 5.54
N ASN A 215 -12.04 1.41 4.53
CA ASN A 215 -10.81 2.03 4.01
C ASN A 215 -10.37 3.19 4.89
N ILE A 216 -9.94 2.87 6.11
CA ILE A 216 -9.56 3.82 7.14
C ILE A 216 -8.09 3.56 7.50
N PRO A 217 -7.25 4.60 7.55
CA PRO A 217 -5.87 4.45 7.98
C PRO A 217 -5.78 4.10 9.46
N ALA A 218 -4.80 3.29 9.82
CA ALA A 218 -4.44 2.94 11.17
C ALA A 218 -3.06 3.50 11.54
N ILE A 219 -2.82 3.72 12.84
CA ILE A 219 -1.51 4.07 13.37
C ILE A 219 -0.95 2.88 14.12
N ASP A 220 0.18 2.35 13.64
CA ASP A 220 0.95 1.35 14.35
C ASP A 220 1.66 2.00 15.54
N ARG A 221 1.09 1.82 16.73
CA ARG A 221 1.63 2.38 17.99
C ARG A 221 3.03 1.86 18.31
N SER A 222 3.37 0.64 17.87
CA SER A 222 4.68 0.04 18.15
C SER A 222 5.81 0.65 17.33
N LYS A 223 5.47 1.34 16.22
CA LYS A 223 6.45 1.95 15.29
C LYS A 223 6.35 3.47 15.18
N CYS A 224 5.24 4.05 15.62
CA CYS A 224 4.99 5.49 15.49
C CYS A 224 5.88 6.29 16.45
N ALA A 225 6.61 7.27 15.90
CA ALA A 225 7.47 8.15 16.67
C ALA A 225 6.73 8.84 17.84
N HIS A 226 5.46 9.23 17.67
CA HIS A 226 4.67 9.83 18.76
C HIS A 226 4.60 8.92 19.99
N PHE A 227 4.28 7.65 19.80
CA PHE A 227 4.11 6.70 20.90
C PHE A 227 5.45 6.20 21.46
N LEU A 228 6.53 6.29 20.67
CA LEU A 228 7.87 5.93 21.09
C LEU A 228 8.60 7.06 21.85
N THR A 229 8.36 8.32 21.49
CA THR A 229 9.10 9.48 22.05
C THR A 229 8.24 10.49 22.79
N GLY A 230 6.92 10.53 22.53
CA GLY A 230 5.95 11.46 23.12
C GLY A 230 5.69 12.76 22.35
N ASP A 231 6.60 13.17 21.45
CA ASP A 231 6.61 14.55 20.92
C ASP A 231 6.05 14.68 19.49
N CYS A 232 6.28 13.70 18.62
CA CYS A 232 5.95 13.83 17.19
C CYS A 232 4.44 13.93 16.96
N LYS A 233 3.96 14.97 16.27
CA LYS A 233 2.55 15.12 15.87
C LYS A 233 2.35 15.57 14.41
N ILE A 234 3.39 15.41 13.59
CA ILE A 234 3.43 15.90 12.21
C ILE A 234 2.21 15.38 11.41
N CYS A 235 1.85 14.10 11.53
CA CYS A 235 0.71 13.56 10.80
C CYS A 235 -0.62 14.27 11.14
N ALA A 236 -0.84 14.65 12.41
CA ALA A 236 -2.02 15.37 12.84
C ALA A 236 -2.05 16.81 12.31
N ASP A 237 -0.90 17.52 12.34
CA ASP A 237 -0.80 18.89 11.86
C ASP A 237 -1.13 19.03 10.36
N PHE A 238 -0.83 17.99 9.57
CA PHE A 238 -1.09 17.94 8.12
C PHE A 238 -2.39 17.23 7.76
N CYS A 239 -3.19 16.79 8.74
CA CYS A 239 -4.44 16.09 8.48
C CYS A 239 -5.56 17.11 8.20
N PRO A 240 -6.03 17.27 6.95
CA PRO A 240 -7.02 18.30 6.60
C PRO A 240 -8.39 18.04 7.26
N THR A 241 -8.68 16.79 7.61
CA THR A 241 -9.94 16.38 8.25
C THR A 241 -9.88 16.47 9.78
N GLY A 242 -8.70 16.67 10.37
CA GLY A 242 -8.52 16.64 11.82
C GLY A 242 -8.84 15.27 12.46
N ALA A 243 -8.77 14.18 11.70
CA ALA A 243 -9.21 12.85 12.15
C ALA A 243 -8.20 12.13 13.08
N ILE A 244 -6.96 12.59 13.15
CA ILE A 244 -5.90 11.91 13.91
C ILE A 244 -5.97 12.33 15.38
N ASP A 245 -6.34 11.38 16.23
CA ASP A 245 -6.32 11.53 17.68
C ASP A 245 -5.37 10.50 18.33
N HIS A 246 -4.23 10.99 18.82
CA HIS A 246 -3.24 10.16 19.52
C HIS A 246 -3.67 9.77 20.95
N SER A 247 -4.73 10.40 21.48
CA SER A 247 -5.24 10.12 22.83
C SER A 247 -6.29 9.01 22.90
N GLN A 248 -6.75 8.53 21.73
CA GLN A 248 -7.71 7.42 21.66
C GLN A 248 -7.17 6.21 22.45
N VAL A 249 -8.04 5.48 23.12
CA VAL A 249 -7.71 4.27 23.88
C VAL A 249 -8.61 3.12 23.47
N ASP A 250 -8.18 1.91 23.78
CA ASP A 250 -8.98 0.72 23.55
C ASP A 250 -10.25 0.78 24.42
N GLU A 251 -11.38 0.40 23.84
CA GLU A 251 -12.68 0.34 24.51
C GLU A 251 -13.08 -1.13 24.70
N GLU A 252 -13.44 -1.49 25.93
CA GLU A 252 -14.00 -2.81 26.22
C GLU A 252 -15.51 -2.79 25.98
N VAL A 253 -15.99 -3.64 25.07
CA VAL A 253 -17.41 -3.78 24.75
C VAL A 253 -17.89 -5.16 25.19
N GLU A 254 -18.90 -5.19 26.05
CA GLU A 254 -19.53 -6.43 26.50
C GLU A 254 -20.69 -6.81 25.56
N LEU A 255 -20.65 -8.03 25.02
CA LEU A 255 -21.66 -8.55 24.09
C LEU A 255 -22.23 -9.88 24.60
N GLU A 256 -23.54 -9.91 24.84
CA GLU A 256 -24.26 -11.15 25.12
C GLU A 256 -24.55 -11.90 23.82
N VAL A 257 -23.91 -13.07 23.63
CA VAL A 257 -24.04 -13.89 22.42
C VAL A 257 -24.48 -15.32 22.75
N GLY A 258 -25.37 -15.88 21.93
CA GLY A 258 -25.85 -17.26 22.11
C GLY A 258 -25.05 -18.32 21.33
N ALA A 259 -24.21 -17.88 20.37
CA ALA A 259 -23.31 -18.73 19.59
C ALA A 259 -22.09 -17.93 19.15
N ILE A 260 -20.93 -18.61 19.03
CA ILE A 260 -19.66 -18.05 18.55
C ILE A 260 -19.17 -18.89 17.37
N VAL A 261 -18.77 -18.26 16.27
CA VAL A 261 -18.13 -18.93 15.14
C VAL A 261 -16.68 -18.47 15.04
N LEU A 262 -15.75 -19.40 15.17
CA LEU A 262 -14.31 -19.16 15.08
C LEU A 262 -13.84 -19.40 13.64
N ALA A 263 -13.31 -18.35 13.02
CA ALA A 263 -12.82 -18.34 11.63
C ALA A 263 -11.47 -17.63 11.53
N THR A 264 -10.52 -17.99 12.41
CA THR A 264 -9.27 -17.27 12.64
C THR A 264 -8.17 -17.49 11.59
N GLY A 265 -8.45 -18.28 10.55
CA GLY A 265 -7.53 -18.48 9.43
C GLY A 265 -6.29 -19.33 9.78
N PHE A 266 -5.15 -18.94 9.22
CA PHE A 266 -3.87 -19.64 9.31
C PHE A 266 -2.71 -18.64 9.24
N ARG A 267 -1.49 -19.12 9.45
CA ARG A 267 -0.27 -18.44 9.00
C ARG A 267 0.49 -19.32 8.00
N PRO A 268 1.15 -18.75 6.98
CA PRO A 268 2.07 -19.51 6.14
C PRO A 268 3.23 -20.06 6.97
N PHE A 269 3.75 -21.21 6.56
CA PHE A 269 5.00 -21.74 7.11
C PHE A 269 6.16 -20.78 6.84
N ASP A 270 7.00 -20.57 7.85
CA ASP A 270 8.19 -19.72 7.76
C ASP A 270 9.44 -20.57 7.48
N PRO A 271 10.03 -20.47 6.26
CA PRO A 271 11.21 -21.23 5.91
C PRO A 271 12.53 -20.58 6.38
N THR A 272 12.53 -19.41 7.04
CA THR A 272 13.75 -18.67 7.42
C THR A 272 14.70 -19.49 8.29
N GLN A 273 14.17 -20.37 9.14
CA GLN A 273 14.99 -21.20 10.02
C GLN A 273 15.68 -22.39 9.32
N TYR A 274 15.38 -22.64 8.04
CA TYR A 274 15.93 -23.77 7.28
C TYR A 274 16.95 -23.31 6.24
N ASP A 275 18.22 -23.61 6.53
CA ASP A 275 19.33 -23.24 5.66
C ASP A 275 19.28 -23.91 4.28
N ASP A 276 18.70 -25.12 4.19
CA ASP A 276 18.71 -25.92 2.96
C ASP A 276 18.03 -25.22 1.78
N TYR A 277 16.98 -24.43 2.04
CA TYR A 277 16.27 -23.72 0.98
C TYR A 277 16.90 -22.38 0.61
N GLY A 278 17.87 -21.88 1.38
CA GLY A 278 18.53 -20.61 1.10
C GLY A 278 17.63 -19.36 1.21
N TYR A 279 16.40 -19.48 1.71
CA TYR A 279 15.40 -18.39 1.76
C TYR A 279 15.91 -17.12 2.44
N ALA A 280 16.52 -17.25 3.63
CA ALA A 280 17.03 -16.11 4.38
C ALA A 280 18.28 -15.45 3.74
N LYS A 281 18.96 -16.14 2.81
CA LYS A 281 20.26 -15.74 2.25
C LYS A 281 20.16 -15.21 0.82
N HIS A 282 19.08 -15.53 0.09
CA HIS A 282 18.97 -15.25 -1.33
C HIS A 282 17.63 -14.60 -1.67
N LEU A 283 17.69 -13.36 -2.16
CA LEU A 283 16.50 -12.56 -2.51
C LEU A 283 15.63 -13.17 -3.62
N ASN A 284 16.20 -14.03 -4.48
CA ASN A 284 15.47 -14.72 -5.55
C ASN A 284 14.90 -16.08 -5.12
N VAL A 285 15.05 -16.45 -3.84
CA VAL A 285 14.25 -17.52 -3.22
C VAL A 285 13.10 -16.84 -2.51
N VAL A 286 11.88 -17.01 -3.02
CA VAL A 286 10.66 -16.41 -2.46
C VAL A 286 9.67 -17.48 -2.04
N THR A 287 8.80 -17.17 -1.09
CA THR A 287 7.64 -18.01 -0.77
C THR A 287 6.53 -17.84 -1.81
N SER A 288 5.62 -18.80 -1.89
CA SER A 288 4.43 -18.68 -2.73
C SER A 288 3.58 -17.44 -2.38
N VAL A 289 3.54 -17.05 -1.10
CA VAL A 289 2.79 -15.84 -0.68
C VAL A 289 3.48 -14.57 -1.20
N GLU A 290 4.80 -14.47 -1.11
CA GLU A 290 5.55 -13.36 -1.71
C GLU A 290 5.37 -13.33 -3.23
N PHE A 291 5.39 -14.49 -3.89
CA PHE A 291 5.18 -14.58 -5.33
C PHE A 291 3.78 -14.10 -5.77
N GLU A 292 2.74 -14.41 -4.99
CA GLU A 292 1.39 -13.86 -5.19
C GLU A 292 1.38 -12.33 -5.07
N ARG A 293 2.19 -11.76 -4.16
CA ARG A 293 2.33 -10.31 -4.03
C ARG A 293 3.10 -9.69 -5.19
N ILE A 294 4.13 -10.36 -5.72
CA ILE A 294 4.85 -9.94 -6.94
C ILE A 294 3.87 -9.81 -8.11
N LEU A 295 3.04 -10.84 -8.33
CA LEU A 295 2.09 -10.90 -9.45
C LEU A 295 0.79 -10.10 -9.22
N SER A 296 0.56 -9.59 -8.01
CA SER A 296 -0.64 -8.82 -7.70
C SER A 296 -0.59 -7.43 -8.33
N SER A 297 -1.67 -7.03 -9.02
CA SER A 297 -1.85 -5.65 -9.50
C SER A 297 -1.82 -4.59 -8.38
N SER A 298 -2.13 -4.99 -7.15
CA SER A 298 -2.06 -4.16 -5.95
C SER A 298 -0.78 -4.37 -5.13
N GLY A 299 0.14 -5.19 -5.63
CA GLY A 299 1.41 -5.49 -4.99
C GLY A 299 2.52 -4.53 -5.39
N PRO A 300 3.74 -4.73 -4.87
CA PRO A 300 4.84 -3.78 -4.96
C PRO A 300 5.24 -3.44 -6.41
N TRP A 301 5.15 -4.42 -7.31
CA TRP A 301 5.52 -4.26 -8.72
C TRP A 301 4.31 -4.24 -9.67
N HIS A 302 3.10 -3.96 -9.16
CA HIS A 302 1.88 -3.79 -9.96
C HIS A 302 1.55 -4.96 -10.91
N GLY A 303 1.96 -6.18 -10.54
CA GLY A 303 1.76 -7.39 -11.33
C GLY A 303 2.82 -7.63 -12.40
N HIS A 304 3.89 -6.85 -12.45
CA HIS A 304 5.04 -7.16 -13.29
C HIS A 304 5.86 -8.30 -12.66
N LEU A 305 6.08 -9.36 -13.43
CA LEU A 305 6.91 -10.49 -13.01
C LEU A 305 8.38 -10.05 -12.97
N VAL A 306 8.94 -9.94 -11.77
CA VAL A 306 10.31 -9.47 -11.54
C VAL A 306 11.04 -10.29 -10.48
N ARG A 307 12.36 -10.33 -10.59
CA ARG A 307 13.29 -10.82 -9.56
C ARG A 307 13.48 -9.78 -8.46
N PRO A 308 13.32 -10.12 -7.17
CA PRO A 308 13.55 -9.15 -6.10
C PRO A 308 14.98 -8.62 -6.01
N SER A 309 15.99 -9.36 -6.49
CA SER A 309 17.39 -8.91 -6.39
C SER A 309 17.74 -7.75 -7.33
N ASP A 310 17.21 -7.74 -8.56
CA ASP A 310 17.64 -6.83 -9.62
C ASP A 310 16.49 -6.25 -10.45
N GLU A 311 15.24 -6.54 -10.07
CA GLU A 311 13.99 -6.14 -10.73
C GLU A 311 13.88 -6.55 -12.21
N LYS A 312 14.71 -7.50 -12.67
CA LYS A 312 14.64 -8.03 -14.03
C LYS A 312 13.60 -9.14 -14.13
N GLU A 313 13.03 -9.28 -15.32
CA GLU A 313 12.08 -10.34 -15.64
C GLU A 313 12.82 -11.71 -15.66
N PRO A 314 12.41 -12.70 -14.83
CA PRO A 314 12.99 -14.03 -14.85
C PRO A 314 12.59 -14.77 -16.13
N LYS A 315 13.51 -15.56 -16.68
CA LYS A 315 13.27 -16.43 -17.84
C LYS A 315 12.97 -17.86 -17.42
N LYS A 316 13.33 -18.23 -16.19
CA LYS A 316 13.19 -19.59 -15.69
C LYS A 316 12.92 -19.66 -14.19
N ILE A 317 11.81 -20.28 -13.80
CA ILE A 317 11.33 -20.35 -12.41
C ILE A 317 11.07 -21.80 -11.99
N ALA A 318 11.52 -22.15 -10.78
CA ALA A 318 11.22 -23.43 -10.14
C ALA A 318 10.25 -23.26 -8.96
N TRP A 319 9.24 -24.13 -8.84
CA TRP A 319 8.39 -24.24 -7.65
C TRP A 319 8.72 -25.50 -6.88
N LEU A 320 9.00 -25.36 -5.58
CA LEU A 320 9.32 -26.49 -4.70
C LEU A 320 8.11 -26.86 -3.85
N GLN A 321 7.57 -28.05 -4.04
CA GLN A 321 6.40 -28.53 -3.30
C GLN A 321 6.74 -29.02 -1.90
N CYS A 322 5.72 -28.99 -1.03
CA CYS A 322 5.76 -29.55 0.33
C CYS A 322 6.78 -28.87 1.26
N VAL A 323 7.05 -27.58 1.06
CA VAL A 323 7.88 -26.81 2.00
C VAL A 323 7.07 -26.58 3.29
N GLY A 324 7.55 -27.13 4.42
CA GLY A 324 6.83 -27.07 5.70
C GLY A 324 5.61 -27.99 5.81
N SER A 325 5.52 -29.03 4.98
CA SER A 325 4.43 -30.01 5.02
C SER A 325 4.93 -31.38 4.62
N ARG A 326 4.32 -32.44 5.17
CA ARG A 326 4.80 -33.83 5.04
C ARG A 326 6.27 -33.96 5.45
N ASP A 327 6.68 -33.19 6.45
CA ASP A 327 8.05 -33.17 6.97
C ASP A 327 8.04 -33.31 8.49
N ILE A 328 8.32 -34.54 8.95
CA ILE A 328 8.41 -34.86 10.37
C ILE A 328 9.81 -34.59 10.95
N ASN A 329 10.81 -34.38 10.10
CA ASN A 329 12.21 -34.27 10.53
C ASN A 329 12.56 -32.82 10.88
N HIS A 330 11.99 -31.87 10.14
CA HIS A 330 12.35 -30.45 10.25
C HIS A 330 11.34 -29.63 11.06
N CYS A 331 10.04 -29.87 10.88
CA CYS A 331 8.98 -29.06 11.49
C CYS A 331 7.88 -29.87 12.18
N ASP A 332 7.97 -31.21 12.18
CA ASP A 332 6.94 -32.12 12.71
C ASP A 332 5.54 -31.98 12.05
N ASN A 333 5.46 -31.28 10.91
CA ASN A 333 4.23 -31.15 10.14
C ASN A 333 4.02 -32.39 9.27
N GLY A 334 3.53 -33.46 9.89
CA GLY A 334 3.23 -34.74 9.23
C GLY A 334 2.02 -34.72 8.27
N TYR A 335 1.32 -33.59 8.16
CA TYR A 335 0.13 -33.42 7.32
C TYR A 335 0.45 -32.77 5.96
N CYS A 336 -0.52 -32.83 5.04
CA CYS A 336 -0.48 -32.10 3.78
C CYS A 336 -1.28 -30.80 3.91
N SER A 337 -0.73 -29.70 3.40
CA SER A 337 -1.41 -28.40 3.40
C SER A 337 -2.56 -28.26 2.38
N GLY A 338 -2.87 -29.32 1.63
CA GLY A 338 -4.08 -29.43 0.80
C GLY A 338 -4.10 -28.59 -0.49
N VAL A 339 -3.49 -27.41 -0.49
CA VAL A 339 -3.63 -26.40 -1.56
C VAL A 339 -2.36 -26.14 -2.35
N CYS A 340 -1.19 -26.53 -1.83
CA CYS A 340 0.12 -26.13 -2.39
C CYS A 340 0.37 -26.61 -3.82
N CYS A 341 -0.05 -27.83 -4.14
CA CYS A 341 0.00 -28.32 -5.51
C CYS A 341 -0.80 -27.43 -6.48
N MET A 342 -1.98 -26.95 -6.05
CA MET A 342 -2.87 -26.21 -6.92
C MET A 342 -2.48 -24.74 -7.08
N TYR A 343 -2.10 -24.06 -6.00
CA TYR A 343 -1.65 -22.68 -6.16
C TYR A 343 -0.34 -22.61 -6.95
N ALA A 344 0.55 -23.62 -6.87
CA ALA A 344 1.77 -23.60 -7.65
C ALA A 344 1.51 -23.83 -9.15
N VAL A 345 0.59 -24.72 -9.51
CA VAL A 345 0.11 -24.86 -10.90
C VAL A 345 -0.47 -23.52 -11.38
N LYS A 346 -1.28 -22.87 -10.54
CA LYS A 346 -1.88 -21.57 -10.84
C LYS A 346 -0.81 -20.50 -11.01
N GLU A 347 0.12 -20.37 -10.08
CA GLU A 347 1.23 -19.40 -10.12
C GLU A 347 2.09 -19.59 -11.37
N ALA A 348 2.44 -20.82 -11.74
CA ALA A 348 3.21 -21.10 -12.94
C ALA A 348 2.47 -20.67 -14.22
N MET A 349 1.15 -20.91 -14.29
CA MET A 349 0.31 -20.49 -15.40
C MET A 349 0.18 -18.97 -15.49
N ILE A 350 -0.13 -18.30 -14.36
CA ILE A 350 -0.25 -16.83 -14.32
C ILE A 350 1.11 -16.17 -14.59
N ALA A 351 2.21 -16.72 -14.11
CA ALA A 351 3.55 -16.23 -14.42
C ALA A 351 3.82 -16.26 -15.94
N LYS A 352 3.40 -17.32 -16.63
CA LYS A 352 3.46 -17.40 -18.09
C LYS A 352 2.59 -16.37 -18.80
N GLU A 353 1.38 -16.09 -18.29
CA GLU A 353 0.50 -15.05 -18.82
C GLU A 353 1.09 -13.63 -18.64
N HIS A 354 1.86 -13.42 -17.57
CA HIS A 354 2.48 -12.13 -17.24
C HIS A 354 3.86 -11.94 -17.88
N ALA A 355 4.53 -13.02 -18.30
CA ALA A 355 5.81 -12.97 -18.99
C ALA A 355 5.65 -12.48 -20.44
N LYS A 356 6.56 -11.63 -20.90
CA LYS A 356 6.56 -11.07 -22.26
C LYS A 356 7.05 -12.08 -23.31
N ASP A 357 8.01 -12.91 -22.91
CA ASP A 357 8.67 -13.93 -23.72
C ASP A 357 8.56 -15.30 -23.02
N GLY A 358 8.64 -16.40 -23.78
CA GLY A 358 8.40 -17.76 -23.28
C GLY A 358 9.15 -18.08 -21.97
N LEU A 359 8.38 -18.19 -20.88
CA LEU A 359 8.87 -18.51 -19.54
C LEU A 359 9.00 -20.03 -19.35
N ASP A 360 10.18 -20.49 -18.96
CA ASP A 360 10.38 -21.89 -18.52
C ASP A 360 9.95 -22.03 -17.05
N THR A 361 9.04 -22.95 -16.81
CA THR A 361 8.41 -23.18 -15.51
C THR A 361 8.53 -24.65 -15.14
N ALA A 362 9.10 -24.94 -13.97
CA ALA A 362 9.26 -26.29 -13.46
C ALA A 362 8.69 -26.45 -12.05
N ILE A 363 7.81 -27.41 -11.84
CA ILE A 363 7.25 -27.75 -10.53
C ILE A 363 7.88 -29.05 -10.04
N PHE A 364 8.64 -28.97 -8.96
CA PHE A 364 9.31 -30.09 -8.30
C PHE A 364 8.44 -30.67 -7.20
N TYR A 365 8.04 -31.94 -7.32
CA TYR A 365 7.01 -32.53 -6.48
C TYR A 365 7.28 -34.00 -6.10
N MET A 366 6.60 -34.47 -5.06
CA MET A 366 6.53 -35.90 -4.71
C MET A 366 5.30 -36.56 -5.34
N ASP A 367 4.13 -36.00 -5.02
CA ASP A 367 2.81 -36.39 -5.55
C ASP A 367 2.01 -35.11 -5.85
N MET A 368 1.42 -34.99 -7.04
CA MET A 368 0.47 -33.92 -7.33
C MET A 368 -0.89 -34.26 -6.74
N ARG A 369 -1.45 -33.35 -5.93
CA ARG A 369 -2.74 -33.54 -5.24
C ARG A 369 -3.80 -32.60 -5.79
N THR A 370 -4.43 -33.01 -6.88
CA THR A 370 -5.39 -32.26 -7.72
C THR A 370 -6.84 -32.74 -7.50
N PHE A 371 -7.24 -32.97 -6.25
CA PHE A 371 -8.48 -33.71 -5.90
C PHE A 371 -9.78 -32.90 -5.99
N GLY A 372 -9.71 -31.58 -6.21
CA GLY A 372 -10.88 -30.72 -6.35
C GLY A 372 -11.61 -30.90 -7.69
N LYS A 373 -12.83 -30.39 -7.77
CA LYS A 373 -13.59 -30.41 -9.03
C LYS A 373 -12.81 -29.63 -10.10
N GLU A 374 -12.55 -30.28 -11.25
CA GLU A 374 -11.82 -29.72 -12.40
C GLU A 374 -10.33 -29.39 -12.14
N PHE A 375 -9.79 -29.73 -10.96
CA PHE A 375 -8.39 -29.46 -10.63
C PHE A 375 -7.43 -30.30 -11.50
N GLU A 376 -7.77 -31.55 -11.76
CA GLU A 376 -6.99 -32.40 -12.68
C GLU A 376 -7.00 -31.86 -14.11
N GLN A 377 -8.13 -31.30 -14.57
CA GLN A 377 -8.20 -30.68 -15.89
C GLN A 377 -7.33 -29.43 -15.98
N TYR A 378 -7.26 -28.66 -14.89
CA TYR A 378 -6.38 -27.49 -14.81
C TYR A 378 -4.90 -27.89 -14.81
N TYR A 379 -4.54 -28.96 -14.10
CA TYR A 379 -3.21 -29.56 -14.14
C TYR A 379 -2.82 -30.04 -15.55
N ASN A 380 -3.70 -30.78 -16.23
CA ASN A 380 -3.47 -31.25 -17.59
C ASN A 380 -3.30 -30.09 -18.58
N ARG A 381 -4.11 -29.04 -18.45
CA ARG A 381 -3.95 -27.82 -19.26
C ARG A 381 -2.59 -27.17 -19.03
N ALA A 382 -2.13 -27.09 -17.77
CA ALA A 382 -0.82 -26.53 -17.48
C ALA A 382 0.31 -27.35 -18.12
N GLN A 383 0.18 -28.69 -18.19
CA GLN A 383 1.11 -29.54 -18.93
C GLN A 383 1.08 -29.24 -20.44
N GLU A 384 -0.11 -29.12 -21.02
CA GLU A 384 -0.30 -28.78 -22.45
C GLU A 384 0.31 -27.41 -22.79
N ASP A 385 0.18 -26.44 -21.88
CA ASP A 385 0.76 -25.10 -21.99
C ASP A 385 2.27 -25.07 -21.63
N GLY A 386 2.88 -26.23 -21.42
CA GLY A 386 4.33 -26.44 -21.29
C GLY A 386 4.90 -26.22 -19.90
N VAL A 387 4.10 -26.31 -18.83
CA VAL A 387 4.63 -26.35 -17.45
C VAL A 387 5.25 -27.73 -17.21
N ARG A 388 6.52 -27.76 -16.80
CA ARG A 388 7.23 -29.01 -16.50
C ARG A 388 6.89 -29.49 -15.10
N PHE A 389 6.62 -30.78 -14.97
CA PHE A 389 6.39 -31.42 -13.68
C PHE A 389 7.49 -32.44 -13.45
N VAL A 390 8.37 -32.15 -12.49
CA VAL A 390 9.54 -32.98 -12.20
C VAL A 390 9.30 -33.70 -10.88
N ARG A 391 9.22 -35.03 -10.92
CA ARG A 391 8.96 -35.85 -9.74
C ARG A 391 10.22 -36.03 -8.90
N SER A 392 10.60 -34.98 -8.19
CA SER A 392 11.75 -34.97 -7.29
C SER A 392 11.51 -34.00 -6.13
N ARG A 393 11.85 -34.42 -4.91
CA ARG A 393 11.88 -33.53 -3.74
C ARG A 393 13.26 -32.89 -3.67
N ILE A 394 13.34 -31.60 -3.95
CA ILE A 394 14.59 -30.85 -3.85
C ILE A 394 15.04 -30.80 -2.39
N HIS A 395 16.32 -31.12 -2.17
CA HIS A 395 16.97 -31.05 -0.87
C HIS A 395 17.48 -29.65 -0.59
N SER A 396 18.37 -29.14 -1.45
CA SER A 396 19.02 -27.83 -1.28
C SER A 396 18.83 -26.90 -2.48
N VAL A 397 18.92 -25.60 -2.20
CA VAL A 397 19.01 -24.53 -3.20
C VAL A 397 20.34 -23.83 -3.01
N ASP A 398 21.21 -23.91 -4.01
CA ASP A 398 22.56 -23.34 -3.94
C ASP A 398 22.69 -22.11 -4.87
N PRO A 399 23.42 -21.06 -4.49
CA PRO A 399 23.65 -19.91 -5.36
C PRO A 399 24.70 -20.22 -6.42
N VAL A 400 24.53 -19.65 -7.63
CA VAL A 400 25.55 -19.67 -8.66
C VAL A 400 26.56 -18.55 -8.42
N PRO A 401 27.87 -18.83 -8.22
CA PRO A 401 28.86 -17.80 -7.92
C PRO A 401 28.89 -16.66 -8.94
N ALA A 402 29.06 -15.43 -8.44
CA ALA A 402 29.12 -14.20 -9.25
C ALA A 402 27.84 -13.86 -10.05
N THR A 403 26.73 -14.55 -9.78
CA THR A 403 25.40 -14.24 -10.32
C THR A 403 24.38 -14.26 -9.19
N ASP A 404 23.19 -13.76 -9.47
CA ASP A 404 22.04 -13.85 -8.56
C ASP A 404 21.16 -15.08 -8.85
N ASN A 405 21.64 -16.02 -9.67
CA ASN A 405 20.92 -17.22 -10.10
C ASN A 405 21.10 -18.37 -9.10
N LEU A 406 20.21 -19.36 -9.19
CA LEU A 406 20.09 -20.48 -8.25
C LEU A 406 20.25 -21.80 -9.00
N VAL A 407 20.95 -22.76 -8.41
CA VAL A 407 21.12 -24.10 -8.98
C VAL A 407 20.44 -25.15 -8.11
N LEU A 408 19.70 -26.05 -8.75
CA LEU A 408 19.01 -27.17 -8.12
C LEU A 408 19.62 -28.48 -8.59
N GLY A 409 20.03 -29.32 -7.64
CA GLY A 409 20.44 -30.70 -7.89
C GLY A 409 19.29 -31.67 -7.65
N TYR A 410 18.97 -32.51 -8.62
CA TYR A 410 17.91 -33.52 -8.50
C TYR A 410 18.16 -34.76 -9.36
N VAL A 411 17.37 -35.81 -9.12
CA VAL A 411 17.39 -37.02 -9.95
C VAL A 411 16.13 -37.03 -10.81
N ASN A 412 16.30 -37.20 -12.13
CA ASN A 412 15.18 -37.30 -13.07
C ASN A 412 14.52 -38.70 -13.02
N GLU A 413 13.46 -38.91 -13.81
CA GLU A 413 12.74 -40.20 -13.80
C GLU A 413 13.58 -41.34 -14.41
N GLU A 414 14.59 -41.01 -15.23
CA GLU A 414 15.57 -41.94 -15.78
C GLU A 414 16.66 -42.35 -14.78
N GLY A 415 16.71 -41.73 -13.60
CA GLY A 415 17.70 -42.01 -12.56
C GLY A 415 19.04 -41.27 -12.71
N GLU A 416 19.10 -40.27 -13.59
CA GLU A 416 20.27 -39.45 -13.86
C GLU A 416 20.30 -38.24 -12.91
N ALA A 417 21.50 -37.93 -12.40
CA ALA A 417 21.72 -36.73 -11.62
C ALA A 417 21.77 -35.50 -12.55
N VAL A 418 20.85 -34.57 -12.35
CA VAL A 418 20.72 -33.32 -13.10
C VAL A 418 21.04 -32.15 -12.18
N SER A 419 21.80 -31.19 -12.72
CA SER A 419 22.03 -29.89 -12.11
C SER A 419 21.47 -28.84 -13.05
N GLU A 420 20.49 -28.07 -12.58
CA GLU A 420 19.75 -27.12 -13.41
C GLU A 420 19.72 -25.73 -12.76
N GLU A 421 20.06 -24.71 -13.56
CA GLU A 421 20.05 -23.30 -13.14
C GLU A 421 18.67 -22.65 -13.38
N PHE A 422 18.26 -21.79 -12.45
CA PHE A 422 17.02 -21.03 -12.40
C PHE A 422 17.29 -19.57 -12.01
N ASP A 423 16.48 -18.65 -12.53
CA ASP A 423 16.57 -17.22 -12.18
C ASP A 423 15.88 -16.93 -10.84
N MET A 424 14.88 -17.75 -10.48
CA MET A 424 14.08 -17.61 -9.26
C MET A 424 13.56 -18.98 -8.80
N VAL A 425 13.44 -19.16 -7.49
CA VAL A 425 12.84 -20.33 -6.85
C VAL A 425 11.68 -19.89 -5.96
N VAL A 426 10.52 -20.52 -6.12
CA VAL A 426 9.31 -20.29 -5.34
C VAL A 426 9.08 -21.48 -4.41
N LEU A 427 9.14 -21.23 -3.09
CA LEU A 427 8.86 -22.20 -2.05
C LEU A 427 7.35 -22.29 -1.85
N SER A 428 6.75 -23.42 -2.22
CA SER A 428 5.33 -23.68 -1.97
C SER A 428 5.13 -24.01 -0.49
N VAL A 429 5.02 -22.97 0.33
CA VAL A 429 4.94 -23.03 1.80
C VAL A 429 3.60 -23.57 2.31
N GLY A 430 3.67 -24.43 3.31
CA GLY A 430 2.52 -25.00 3.99
C GLY A 430 1.73 -24.00 4.84
N MET A 431 0.68 -24.50 5.48
CA MET A 431 -0.19 -23.74 6.37
C MET A 431 -0.05 -24.24 7.82
N GLU A 432 0.04 -23.31 8.77
CA GLU A 432 0.18 -23.59 10.20
C GLU A 432 -0.84 -22.81 11.02
N ALA A 433 -1.12 -23.30 12.23
CA ALA A 433 -1.89 -22.55 13.21
C ALA A 433 -1.06 -21.36 13.74
N PRO A 434 -1.60 -20.13 13.75
CA PRO A 434 -0.95 -18.99 14.40
C PRO A 434 -0.88 -19.18 15.93
N PRO A 435 0.19 -18.73 16.61
CA PRO A 435 0.29 -18.83 18.07
C PRO A 435 -0.91 -18.20 18.80
N GLY A 436 -1.40 -17.05 18.32
CA GLY A 436 -2.58 -16.38 18.89
C GLY A 436 -3.88 -17.20 18.79
N VAL A 437 -3.97 -18.16 17.87
CA VAL A 437 -5.11 -19.09 17.79
C VAL A 437 -5.06 -20.12 18.92
N ILE A 438 -3.87 -20.57 19.30
CA ILE A 438 -3.68 -21.48 20.43
C ILE A 438 -4.10 -20.79 21.73
N GLU A 439 -3.63 -19.56 21.94
CA GLU A 439 -4.04 -18.74 23.10
C GLU A 439 -5.55 -18.48 23.12
N LEU A 440 -6.15 -18.20 21.94
CA LEU A 440 -7.59 -18.00 21.84
C LEU A 440 -8.35 -19.27 22.22
N ALA A 441 -7.94 -20.43 21.68
CA ALA A 441 -8.56 -21.72 21.97
C ALA A 441 -8.54 -22.06 23.46
N GLU A 442 -7.41 -21.81 24.14
CA GLU A 442 -7.30 -21.95 25.60
C GLU A 442 -8.26 -21.01 26.34
N LYS A 443 -8.30 -19.72 25.96
CA LYS A 443 -9.19 -18.72 26.57
C LYS A 443 -10.67 -19.08 26.40
N VAL A 444 -11.06 -19.57 25.22
CA VAL A 444 -12.46 -19.95 24.97
C VAL A 444 -12.80 -21.36 25.45
N GLY A 445 -11.81 -22.20 25.76
CA GLY A 445 -11.97 -23.59 26.19
C GLY A 445 -12.38 -24.53 25.04
N VAL A 446 -11.71 -24.41 23.90
CA VAL A 446 -11.85 -25.29 22.73
C VAL A 446 -10.62 -26.18 22.61
N ASP A 447 -10.84 -27.49 22.44
CA ASP A 447 -9.74 -28.44 22.29
C ASP A 447 -9.12 -28.37 20.89
N LEU A 448 -7.80 -28.50 20.84
CA LEU A 448 -7.02 -28.60 19.60
C LEU A 448 -6.47 -30.02 19.43
N ASN A 449 -6.25 -30.43 18.18
CA ASN A 449 -5.56 -31.67 17.86
C ASN A 449 -4.03 -31.51 18.02
N HIS A 450 -3.27 -32.59 17.82
CA HIS A 450 -1.80 -32.59 17.95
C HIS A 450 -1.09 -31.59 17.01
N TYR A 451 -1.72 -31.16 15.92
CA TYR A 451 -1.22 -30.15 14.98
C TYR A 451 -1.76 -28.74 15.25
N ASN A 452 -2.40 -28.51 16.41
CA ASN A 452 -2.97 -27.23 16.84
C ASN A 452 -4.16 -26.73 15.99
N PHE A 453 -4.85 -27.60 15.26
CA PHE A 453 -6.13 -27.28 14.62
C PHE A 453 -7.31 -27.66 15.51
N ALA A 454 -8.47 -27.02 15.35
CA ALA A 454 -9.66 -27.32 16.14
C ALA A 454 -10.03 -28.81 16.06
N ALA A 455 -10.20 -29.44 17.23
CA ALA A 455 -10.62 -30.82 17.32
C ALA A 455 -12.11 -30.93 16.97
N THR A 456 -12.41 -31.52 15.80
CA THR A 456 -13.79 -31.80 15.35
C THR A 456 -13.96 -33.28 15.01
N SER A 457 -15.19 -33.72 14.72
CA SER A 457 -15.50 -35.12 14.40
C SER A 457 -16.15 -35.25 13.02
N SER A 458 -16.11 -36.44 12.42
CA SER A 458 -16.71 -36.66 11.10
C SER A 458 -18.22 -36.44 11.06
N PHE A 459 -18.92 -36.61 12.18
CA PHE A 459 -20.37 -36.37 12.27
C PHE A 459 -20.73 -34.93 12.63
N ASN A 460 -19.82 -34.21 13.30
CA ASN A 460 -19.96 -32.80 13.67
C ASN A 460 -18.71 -32.03 13.22
N PRO A 461 -18.53 -31.79 11.91
CA PRO A 461 -17.28 -31.28 11.35
C PRO A 461 -17.02 -29.80 11.68
N VAL A 462 -18.08 -29.05 12.02
CA VAL A 462 -18.03 -27.61 12.33
C VAL A 462 -18.29 -27.30 13.81
N GLU A 463 -18.60 -28.31 14.63
CA GLU A 463 -18.78 -28.12 16.07
C GLU A 463 -17.47 -28.38 16.79
N THR A 464 -17.15 -27.50 17.74
CA THR A 464 -15.98 -27.67 18.61
C THR A 464 -16.31 -28.58 19.80
N SER A 465 -15.33 -28.86 20.65
CA SER A 465 -15.57 -29.55 21.92
C SER A 465 -16.45 -28.78 22.90
N LYS A 466 -16.67 -27.47 22.66
CA LYS A 466 -17.51 -26.61 23.52
C LYS A 466 -18.86 -26.28 22.85
N PRO A 467 -19.99 -26.71 23.46
CA PRO A 467 -21.32 -26.43 22.92
C PRO A 467 -21.59 -24.93 22.74
N GLY A 468 -22.09 -24.55 21.56
CA GLY A 468 -22.35 -23.16 21.20
C GLY A 468 -21.16 -22.44 20.57
N ILE A 469 -19.98 -23.09 20.49
CA ILE A 469 -18.83 -22.59 19.74
C ILE A 469 -18.59 -23.50 18.53
N TYR A 470 -18.47 -22.88 17.36
CA TYR A 470 -18.30 -23.53 16.07
C TYR A 470 -16.97 -23.12 15.46
N ALA A 471 -16.40 -23.98 14.60
CA ALA A 471 -15.16 -23.71 13.86
C ALA A 471 -15.41 -23.91 12.36
N CYS A 472 -14.77 -23.07 11.54
CA CYS A 472 -14.82 -23.23 10.08
C CYS A 472 -13.53 -22.74 9.42
N GLY A 473 -13.29 -23.20 8.19
CA GLY A 473 -12.16 -22.78 7.39
C GLY A 473 -10.87 -23.38 7.94
N LEU A 474 -9.79 -22.63 7.83
CA LEU A 474 -8.45 -23.14 8.10
C LEU A 474 -8.16 -23.44 9.58
N LEU A 475 -8.99 -22.94 10.50
CA LEU A 475 -8.93 -23.31 11.92
C LEU A 475 -9.13 -24.82 12.12
N GLN A 476 -9.92 -25.49 11.28
CA GLN A 476 -10.15 -26.94 11.37
C GLN A 476 -9.03 -27.75 10.69
N GLY A 477 -8.27 -27.11 9.80
CA GLY A 477 -7.16 -27.74 9.07
C GLY A 477 -7.00 -27.16 7.66
N PRO A 478 -5.86 -27.44 6.99
CA PRO A 478 -5.56 -26.90 5.66
C PRO A 478 -6.57 -27.29 4.58
N LYS A 479 -7.11 -26.31 3.86
CA LYS A 479 -8.13 -26.48 2.82
C LYS A 479 -8.21 -25.26 1.89
N ASP A 480 -8.91 -25.42 0.78
CA ASP A 480 -9.11 -24.35 -0.21
C ASP A 480 -10.30 -23.43 0.13
N ILE A 481 -10.48 -22.41 -0.70
CA ILE A 481 -11.55 -21.41 -0.55
C ILE A 481 -12.94 -22.06 -0.65
N PRO A 482 -13.27 -22.90 -1.67
CA PRO A 482 -14.57 -23.56 -1.74
C PRO A 482 -14.94 -24.35 -0.48
N LEU A 483 -14.03 -25.16 0.05
CA LEU A 483 -14.27 -25.92 1.27
C LEU A 483 -14.43 -25.00 2.48
N SER A 484 -13.65 -23.93 2.57
CA SER A 484 -13.79 -22.93 3.65
C SER A 484 -15.16 -22.24 3.63
N VAL A 485 -15.65 -21.87 2.44
CA VAL A 485 -16.99 -21.26 2.27
C VAL A 485 -18.10 -22.26 2.62
N MET A 486 -17.94 -23.52 2.22
CA MET A 486 -18.87 -24.59 2.58
C MET A 486 -18.95 -24.78 4.11
N GLU A 487 -17.81 -24.84 4.79
CA GLU A 487 -17.77 -24.96 6.25
C GLU A 487 -18.32 -23.72 6.95
N ALA A 488 -18.05 -22.52 6.46
CA ALA A 488 -18.64 -21.29 7.01
C ALA A 488 -20.16 -21.32 6.92
N SER A 489 -20.70 -21.81 5.80
CA SER A 489 -22.15 -21.99 5.61
C SER A 489 -22.72 -23.04 6.57
N ALA A 490 -22.00 -24.15 6.77
CA ALA A 490 -22.40 -25.19 7.70
C ALA A 490 -22.37 -24.71 9.16
N ALA A 491 -21.32 -23.99 9.56
CA ALA A 491 -21.19 -23.39 10.90
C ALA A 491 -22.29 -22.36 11.16
N ALA A 492 -22.59 -21.49 10.19
CA ALA A 492 -23.70 -20.55 10.26
C ALA A 492 -25.06 -21.26 10.39
N GLY A 493 -25.27 -22.36 9.65
CA GLY A 493 -26.47 -23.18 9.76
C GLY A 493 -26.62 -23.84 11.14
N ALA A 494 -25.54 -24.40 11.69
CA ALA A 494 -25.52 -25.00 13.01
C ALA A 494 -25.78 -23.96 14.12
N ALA A 495 -25.13 -22.80 14.05
CA ALA A 495 -25.37 -21.67 14.95
C ALA A 495 -26.82 -21.16 14.84
N ALA A 496 -27.34 -20.99 13.63
CA ALA A 496 -28.72 -20.54 13.41
C ALA A 496 -29.76 -21.54 13.92
N SER A 497 -29.50 -22.84 13.77
CA SER A 497 -30.36 -23.90 14.32
C SER A 497 -30.45 -23.81 15.85
N ARG A 498 -29.32 -23.59 16.52
CA ARG A 498 -29.28 -23.36 17.97
C ARG A 498 -30.00 -22.08 18.39
N LEU A 499 -29.87 -21.01 17.60
CA LEU A 499 -30.46 -19.70 17.87
C LEU A 499 -31.92 -19.56 17.40
N ALA A 500 -32.53 -20.64 16.88
CA ALA A 500 -33.86 -20.57 16.27
C ALA A 500 -34.94 -20.00 17.21
N GLY A 501 -34.86 -20.28 18.51
CA GLY A 501 -35.79 -19.76 19.52
C GLY A 501 -35.71 -18.24 19.76
N SER A 502 -34.58 -17.61 19.40
CA SER A 502 -34.31 -16.17 19.60
C SER A 502 -34.20 -15.43 18.26
N ARG A 503 -34.81 -15.95 17.20
CA ARG A 503 -34.76 -15.31 15.88
C ARG A 503 -35.38 -13.92 15.94
N HIS A 504 -34.74 -12.94 15.30
CA HIS A 504 -35.20 -11.55 15.21
C HIS A 504 -35.18 -10.73 16.51
N THR A 505 -34.69 -11.27 17.64
CA THR A 505 -34.70 -10.52 18.92
C THR A 505 -33.64 -9.41 19.00
N LEU A 506 -32.52 -9.56 18.29
CA LEU A 506 -31.38 -8.62 18.31
C LEU A 506 -30.98 -8.14 16.90
N ILE A 507 -31.89 -8.19 15.93
CA ILE A 507 -31.61 -7.74 14.56
C ILE A 507 -31.77 -6.23 14.46
N LYS A 508 -30.74 -5.53 13.96
CA LYS A 508 -30.84 -4.14 13.51
C LYS A 508 -31.28 -4.15 12.04
N GLU A 509 -32.49 -3.67 11.76
CA GLU A 509 -32.94 -3.50 10.38
C GLU A 509 -32.09 -2.46 9.65
N LYS A 510 -31.62 -2.81 8.46
CA LYS A 510 -30.90 -1.86 7.60
C LYS A 510 -31.91 -0.89 6.98
N THR A 511 -31.80 0.37 7.35
CA THR A 511 -32.61 1.45 6.79
C THR A 511 -31.94 2.03 5.55
N PHE A 512 -32.74 2.31 4.52
CA PHE A 512 -32.30 3.02 3.31
C PHE A 512 -32.90 4.42 3.29
N PRO A 513 -32.25 5.39 2.60
CA PRO A 513 -32.88 6.66 2.26
C PRO A 513 -34.23 6.47 1.55
N GLU A 514 -35.11 7.47 1.64
CA GLU A 514 -36.38 7.48 0.91
C GLU A 514 -36.10 7.41 -0.61
N GLU A 515 -36.87 6.59 -1.32
CA GLU A 515 -36.73 6.39 -2.76
C GLU A 515 -37.30 7.60 -3.52
N ARG A 516 -36.49 8.18 -4.40
CA ARG A 516 -36.87 9.26 -5.31
C ARG A 516 -37.62 8.67 -6.50
N ASP A 517 -38.83 9.17 -6.75
CA ASP A 517 -39.57 8.87 -7.98
C ASP A 517 -39.01 9.69 -9.15
N VAL A 518 -38.43 8.99 -10.13
CA VAL A 518 -37.83 9.56 -11.34
C VAL A 518 -38.62 9.19 -12.61
N SER A 519 -39.82 8.64 -12.47
CA SER A 519 -40.62 8.12 -13.59
C SER A 519 -41.00 9.19 -14.63
N ALA A 520 -41.09 10.45 -14.21
CA ALA A 520 -41.40 11.60 -15.06
C ALA A 520 -40.16 12.38 -15.54
N GLU A 521 -38.95 11.99 -15.12
CA GLU A 521 -37.70 12.66 -15.50
C GLU A 521 -37.17 12.13 -16.84
N GLU A 522 -36.51 12.98 -17.62
CA GLU A 522 -35.75 12.51 -18.79
C GLU A 522 -34.56 11.65 -18.33
N PRO A 523 -34.21 10.57 -19.05
CA PRO A 523 -33.08 9.74 -18.66
C PRO A 523 -31.77 10.54 -18.53
N ARG A 524 -31.15 10.45 -17.36
CA ARG A 524 -29.85 11.02 -17.02
C ARG A 524 -28.96 9.90 -16.54
N ILE A 525 -28.24 9.30 -17.49
CA ILE A 525 -27.50 8.07 -17.29
C ILE A 525 -26.06 8.39 -16.91
N GLY A 526 -25.58 7.81 -15.81
CA GLY A 526 -24.16 7.72 -15.48
C GLY A 526 -23.56 6.40 -15.93
N VAL A 527 -22.47 6.44 -16.70
CA VAL A 527 -21.76 5.23 -17.14
C VAL A 527 -20.43 5.10 -16.42
N PHE A 528 -20.24 4.00 -15.70
CA PHE A 528 -19.00 3.71 -14.97
C PHE A 528 -18.27 2.55 -15.63
N VAL A 529 -17.08 2.79 -16.18
CA VAL A 529 -16.29 1.77 -16.89
C VAL A 529 -15.17 1.25 -16.00
N CYS A 530 -15.20 -0.04 -15.68
CA CYS A 530 -14.26 -0.67 -14.75
C CYS A 530 -13.00 -1.18 -15.47
N HIS A 531 -11.82 -0.90 -14.93
CA HIS A 531 -10.54 -1.37 -15.46
C HIS A 531 -10.10 -2.73 -14.92
N CYS A 532 -10.37 -3.05 -13.66
CA CYS A 532 -10.11 -4.35 -13.02
C CYS A 532 -8.71 -4.95 -13.30
N GLY A 533 -7.66 -4.13 -13.31
CA GLY A 533 -6.28 -4.57 -13.59
C GLY A 533 -6.12 -5.28 -14.95
N THR A 534 -5.41 -6.41 -14.96
CA THR A 534 -5.21 -7.25 -16.16
C THR A 534 -6.48 -7.97 -16.63
N ASN A 535 -7.49 -8.12 -15.76
CA ASN A 535 -8.73 -8.85 -16.10
C ASN A 535 -9.57 -8.15 -17.17
N ILE A 536 -9.57 -6.81 -17.22
CA ILE A 536 -10.29 -6.04 -18.26
C ILE A 536 -9.29 -5.17 -19.02
N GLY A 537 -8.60 -4.25 -18.34
CA GLY A 537 -7.71 -3.28 -18.98
C GLY A 537 -6.48 -3.87 -19.67
N GLY A 538 -6.10 -5.11 -19.33
CA GLY A 538 -5.06 -5.86 -20.06
C GLY A 538 -5.42 -6.09 -21.52
N VAL A 539 -6.71 -6.28 -21.82
CA VAL A 539 -7.20 -6.60 -23.17
C VAL A 539 -8.02 -5.44 -23.75
N VAL A 540 -9.06 -5.00 -23.03
CA VAL A 540 -9.97 -3.93 -23.44
C VAL A 540 -9.35 -2.56 -23.18
N ARG A 541 -9.35 -1.67 -24.17
CA ARG A 541 -8.89 -0.28 -24.00
C ARG A 541 -9.97 0.55 -23.32
N VAL A 542 -10.01 0.46 -21.99
CA VAL A 542 -11.01 1.10 -21.12
C VAL A 542 -11.20 2.60 -21.39
N PRO A 543 -10.13 3.41 -21.60
CA PRO A 543 -10.30 4.83 -21.92
C PRO A 543 -11.08 5.07 -23.20
N GLU A 544 -10.90 4.25 -24.24
CA GLU A 544 -11.67 4.37 -25.48
C GLU A 544 -13.14 4.00 -25.29
N VAL A 545 -13.45 3.05 -24.41
CA VAL A 545 -14.83 2.66 -24.10
C VAL A 545 -15.52 3.79 -23.33
N ALA A 546 -14.82 4.44 -22.40
CA ALA A 546 -15.31 5.59 -21.66
C ALA A 546 -15.55 6.79 -22.59
N GLU A 547 -14.61 7.14 -23.46
CA GLU A 547 -14.79 8.21 -24.45
C GLU A 547 -15.96 7.92 -25.40
N TYR A 548 -16.11 6.67 -25.85
CA TYR A 548 -17.27 6.27 -26.65
C TYR A 548 -18.59 6.43 -25.88
N ALA A 549 -18.64 6.04 -24.61
CA ALA A 549 -19.86 6.15 -23.79
C ALA A 549 -20.36 7.59 -23.68
N LYS A 550 -19.46 8.59 -23.65
CA LYS A 550 -19.83 10.02 -23.61
C LYS A 550 -20.62 10.48 -24.84
N THR A 551 -20.50 9.78 -25.97
CA THR A 551 -21.20 10.11 -27.22
C THR A 551 -22.61 9.53 -27.31
N LEU A 552 -23.00 8.68 -26.35
CA LEU A 552 -24.27 7.98 -26.39
C LEU A 552 -25.43 8.87 -25.89
N PRO A 553 -26.65 8.70 -26.43
CA PRO A 553 -27.82 9.45 -25.99
C PRO A 553 -28.08 9.29 -24.48
N TYR A 554 -28.54 10.36 -23.83
CA TYR A 554 -28.90 10.42 -22.41
C TYR A 554 -27.76 10.19 -21.40
N VAL A 555 -26.53 9.93 -21.86
CA VAL A 555 -25.36 9.83 -20.99
C VAL A 555 -24.91 11.24 -20.59
N THR A 556 -24.97 11.52 -19.30
CA THR A 556 -24.62 12.84 -18.74
C THR A 556 -23.31 12.83 -17.96
N TYR A 557 -22.88 11.65 -17.51
CA TYR A 557 -21.64 11.47 -16.77
C TYR A 557 -20.98 10.15 -17.14
N VAL A 558 -19.65 10.18 -17.28
CA VAL A 558 -18.83 8.97 -17.50
C VAL A 558 -17.61 9.02 -16.61
N GLN A 559 -17.31 7.91 -15.95
CA GLN A 559 -16.11 7.77 -15.13
C GLN A 559 -15.45 6.41 -15.34
N GLU A 560 -14.12 6.44 -15.36
CA GLU A 560 -13.30 5.24 -15.27
C GLU A 560 -12.98 4.93 -13.81
N ASN A 561 -13.18 3.67 -13.42
CA ASN A 561 -12.90 3.18 -12.08
C ASN A 561 -11.95 2.00 -12.14
N LEU A 562 -10.99 1.92 -11.23
CA LEU A 562 -10.13 0.74 -11.15
C LEU A 562 -10.92 -0.50 -10.72
N PHE A 563 -11.72 -0.38 -9.65
CA PHE A 563 -12.59 -1.44 -9.16
C PHE A 563 -13.96 -0.88 -8.77
N SER A 564 -14.94 -0.91 -9.68
CA SER A 564 -16.28 -0.39 -9.36
C SER A 564 -16.96 -1.11 -8.20
N CYS A 565 -16.58 -2.36 -7.92
CA CYS A 565 -17.16 -3.16 -6.84
C CYS A 565 -16.57 -2.90 -5.45
N SER A 566 -15.51 -2.10 -5.31
CA SER A 566 -14.96 -1.80 -3.98
C SER A 566 -15.95 -0.96 -3.16
N THR A 567 -15.89 -1.07 -1.83
CA THR A 567 -16.78 -0.32 -0.93
C THR A 567 -16.63 1.19 -1.09
N ASP A 568 -15.40 1.68 -1.30
CA ASP A 568 -15.17 3.11 -1.54
C ASP A 568 -15.72 3.57 -2.89
N ALA A 569 -15.55 2.76 -3.93
CA ALA A 569 -16.11 3.07 -5.25
C ALA A 569 -17.65 3.12 -5.17
N GLN A 570 -18.28 2.26 -4.38
CA GLN A 570 -19.72 2.32 -4.14
C GLN A 570 -20.14 3.57 -3.37
N ALA A 571 -19.40 3.96 -2.33
CA ALA A 571 -19.68 5.20 -1.59
C ALA A 571 -19.53 6.44 -2.50
N GLN A 572 -18.45 6.50 -3.29
CA GLN A 572 -18.25 7.55 -4.30
C GLN A 572 -19.36 7.55 -5.35
N LEU A 573 -19.80 6.36 -5.81
CA LEU A 573 -20.88 6.24 -6.79
C LEU A 573 -22.19 6.80 -6.22
N VAL A 574 -22.50 6.58 -4.93
CA VAL A 574 -23.64 7.22 -4.26
C VAL A 574 -23.53 8.74 -4.28
N ASP A 575 -22.35 9.29 -3.97
CA ASP A 575 -22.13 10.74 -3.96
C ASP A 575 -22.24 11.35 -5.36
N ILE A 576 -21.68 10.68 -6.37
CA ILE A 576 -21.73 11.11 -7.77
C ILE A 576 -23.15 11.10 -8.31
N ILE A 577 -23.93 10.05 -8.02
CA ILE A 577 -25.35 9.99 -8.39
C ILE A 577 -26.07 11.24 -7.89
N LYS A 578 -25.82 11.64 -6.64
CA LYS A 578 -26.44 12.82 -6.04
C LYS A 578 -25.91 14.12 -6.64
N GLN A 579 -24.59 14.25 -6.79
CA GLN A 579 -23.95 15.47 -7.28
C GLN A 579 -24.25 15.78 -8.75
N GLN A 580 -24.34 14.74 -9.59
CA GLN A 580 -24.60 14.86 -11.03
C GLN A 580 -26.09 14.75 -11.38
N ASP A 581 -26.95 14.56 -10.37
CA ASP A 581 -28.38 14.33 -10.51
C ASP A 581 -28.68 13.21 -11.53
N LEU A 582 -28.06 12.05 -11.32
CA LEU A 582 -28.29 10.87 -12.13
C LEU A 582 -29.56 10.17 -11.68
N ASN A 583 -30.35 9.67 -12.62
CA ASN A 583 -31.55 8.87 -12.32
C ASN A 583 -31.42 7.41 -12.78
N ARG A 584 -30.39 7.08 -13.56
CA ARG A 584 -30.10 5.75 -14.07
C ARG A 584 -28.59 5.50 -14.11
N VAL A 585 -28.18 4.26 -13.91
CA VAL A 585 -26.76 3.90 -13.83
C VAL A 585 -26.45 2.69 -14.70
N VAL A 586 -25.40 2.82 -15.52
CA VAL A 586 -24.81 1.71 -16.27
C VAL A 586 -23.43 1.43 -15.71
N ILE A 587 -23.16 0.19 -15.32
CA ILE A 587 -21.82 -0.24 -14.93
C ILE A 587 -21.27 -1.20 -15.97
N SER A 588 -20.17 -0.81 -16.62
CA SER A 588 -19.45 -1.64 -17.56
C SER A 588 -18.31 -2.35 -16.83
N ALA A 589 -18.54 -3.60 -16.42
CA ALA A 589 -17.65 -4.32 -15.52
C ALA A 589 -17.76 -5.86 -15.64
N CYS A 590 -17.62 -6.54 -14.50
CA CYS A 590 -17.68 -8.00 -14.36
C CYS A 590 -19.11 -8.55 -14.53
N SER A 591 -19.27 -9.86 -14.32
CA SER A 591 -20.55 -10.58 -14.43
C SER A 591 -21.65 -10.02 -13.51
N PRO A 592 -22.89 -9.86 -14.01
CA PRO A 592 -24.04 -9.50 -13.16
C PRO A 592 -24.37 -10.59 -12.15
N ARG A 593 -24.13 -11.87 -12.47
CA ARG A 593 -24.40 -13.00 -11.57
C ARG A 593 -23.75 -12.85 -10.18
N THR A 594 -22.61 -12.18 -10.11
CA THR A 594 -21.84 -12.02 -8.87
C THR A 594 -21.92 -10.62 -8.28
N HIS A 595 -22.15 -9.58 -9.09
CA HIS A 595 -22.04 -8.19 -8.64
C HIS A 595 -23.34 -7.37 -8.77
N GLU A 596 -24.37 -7.85 -9.45
CA GLU A 596 -25.63 -7.12 -9.59
C GLU A 596 -26.27 -6.78 -8.22
N PRO A 597 -26.38 -7.71 -7.25
CA PRO A 597 -26.98 -7.38 -5.94
C PRO A 597 -26.25 -6.25 -5.21
N LEU A 598 -24.92 -6.16 -5.40
CA LEU A 598 -24.07 -5.14 -4.80
C LEU A 598 -24.42 -3.75 -5.33
N PHE A 599 -24.51 -3.60 -6.66
CA PHE A 599 -24.82 -2.33 -7.30
C PHE A 599 -26.29 -1.92 -7.10
N GLN A 600 -27.20 -2.89 -7.09
CA GLN A 600 -28.60 -2.67 -6.70
C GLN A 600 -28.70 -2.08 -5.29
N GLU A 601 -27.89 -2.56 -4.35
CA GLU A 601 -27.82 -1.99 -3.00
C GLU A 601 -27.22 -0.58 -3.00
N THR A 602 -26.19 -0.34 -3.82
CA THR A 602 -25.60 1.00 -4.01
C THR A 602 -26.65 2.02 -4.48
N LEU A 603 -27.50 1.66 -5.45
CA LEU A 603 -28.60 2.52 -5.91
C LEU A 603 -29.60 2.84 -4.79
N ARG A 604 -29.95 1.86 -3.95
CA ARG A 604 -30.83 2.11 -2.79
C ARG A 604 -30.19 3.09 -1.81
N ASN A 605 -28.88 2.99 -1.58
CA ASN A 605 -28.14 3.94 -0.75
C ASN A 605 -28.08 5.36 -1.37
N SER A 606 -28.32 5.49 -2.68
CA SER A 606 -28.42 6.77 -3.38
C SER A 606 -29.85 7.27 -3.58
N SER A 607 -30.84 6.73 -2.86
CA SER A 607 -32.27 7.07 -3.04
C SER A 607 -32.86 6.69 -4.40
N LEU A 608 -32.24 5.79 -5.17
CA LEU A 608 -32.80 5.33 -6.44
C LEU A 608 -33.40 3.92 -6.31
N ASN A 609 -34.40 3.65 -7.14
CA ASN A 609 -34.93 2.31 -7.28
C ASN A 609 -33.82 1.37 -7.78
N LYS A 610 -33.64 0.23 -7.12
CA LYS A 610 -32.59 -0.74 -7.45
C LYS A 610 -32.65 -1.27 -8.89
N TYR A 611 -33.80 -1.18 -9.56
CA TYR A 611 -33.98 -1.65 -10.94
C TYR A 611 -33.64 -0.60 -12.01
N LEU A 612 -33.22 0.62 -11.63
CA LEU A 612 -32.73 1.65 -12.55
C LEU A 612 -31.23 1.47 -12.86
N PHE A 613 -30.80 0.22 -12.89
CA PHE A 613 -29.42 -0.21 -13.03
C PHE A 613 -29.29 -1.19 -14.20
N GLU A 614 -28.27 -1.00 -15.03
CA GLU A 614 -27.88 -1.92 -16.09
C GLU A 614 -26.40 -2.24 -16.02
N GLN A 615 -26.03 -3.45 -16.46
CA GLN A 615 -24.64 -3.92 -16.42
C GLN A 615 -24.17 -4.41 -17.79
N ALA A 616 -23.08 -3.84 -18.28
CA ALA A 616 -22.38 -4.34 -19.46
C ALA A 616 -21.24 -5.27 -19.02
N ASN A 617 -21.35 -6.57 -19.31
CA ASN A 617 -20.34 -7.57 -18.94
C ASN A 617 -19.17 -7.58 -19.92
N ILE A 618 -18.27 -6.61 -19.79
CA ILE A 618 -17.11 -6.46 -20.67
C ILE A 618 -15.93 -7.36 -20.27
N ARG A 619 -15.94 -7.95 -19.07
CA ARG A 619 -14.91 -8.91 -18.68
C ARG A 619 -15.12 -10.26 -19.34
N ASP A 620 -16.23 -10.91 -19.02
CA ASP A 620 -16.43 -12.31 -19.40
C ASP A 620 -16.75 -12.43 -20.91
N GLN A 621 -17.39 -11.41 -21.50
CA GLN A 621 -17.79 -11.46 -22.92
C GLN A 621 -16.82 -10.76 -23.89
N CYS A 622 -15.94 -9.89 -23.40
CA CYS A 622 -14.97 -9.19 -24.25
C CYS A 622 -13.55 -9.58 -23.88
N SER A 623 -13.08 -9.22 -22.69
CA SER A 623 -11.67 -9.44 -22.29
C SER A 623 -11.25 -10.91 -22.39
N TRP A 624 -11.97 -11.83 -21.74
CA TRP A 624 -11.57 -13.25 -21.70
C TRP A 624 -11.71 -13.97 -23.04
N VAL A 625 -12.73 -13.63 -23.83
CA VAL A 625 -13.01 -14.30 -25.12
C VAL A 625 -12.08 -13.80 -26.24
N HIS A 626 -11.54 -12.60 -26.11
CA HIS A 626 -10.70 -11.96 -27.14
C HIS A 626 -9.30 -11.62 -26.58
N ALA A 627 -8.75 -12.44 -25.70
CA ALA A 627 -7.46 -12.19 -25.05
C ALA A 627 -6.32 -11.89 -26.04
N GLY A 628 -6.36 -12.51 -27.23
CA GLY A 628 -5.39 -12.29 -28.32
C GLY A 628 -5.76 -11.17 -29.31
N ASP A 629 -6.91 -10.51 -29.18
CA ASP A 629 -7.39 -9.47 -30.11
C ASP A 629 -8.03 -8.29 -29.36
N ARG A 630 -7.20 -7.31 -29.04
CA ARG A 630 -7.60 -6.11 -28.29
C ARG A 630 -8.58 -5.22 -29.06
N ASP A 631 -8.52 -5.22 -30.39
CA ASP A 631 -9.41 -4.41 -31.22
C ASP A 631 -10.82 -4.98 -31.22
N ALA A 632 -10.96 -6.30 -31.42
CA ALA A 632 -12.23 -6.98 -31.31
C ALA A 632 -12.82 -6.85 -29.89
N ALA A 633 -12.00 -7.03 -28.86
CA ALA A 633 -12.42 -6.88 -27.46
C ALA A 633 -13.00 -5.49 -27.19
N THR A 634 -12.28 -4.44 -27.61
CA THR A 634 -12.64 -3.04 -27.36
C THR A 634 -13.89 -2.64 -28.14
N ASN A 635 -14.01 -3.05 -29.41
CA ASN A 635 -15.19 -2.77 -30.23
C ASN A 635 -16.45 -3.46 -29.68
N LYS A 636 -16.33 -4.74 -29.28
CA LYS A 636 -17.44 -5.45 -28.64
C LYS A 636 -17.83 -4.82 -27.30
N ALA A 637 -16.87 -4.35 -26.50
CA ALA A 637 -17.14 -3.64 -25.25
C ALA A 637 -17.94 -2.35 -25.50
N LYS A 638 -17.58 -1.57 -26.53
CA LYS A 638 -18.35 -0.38 -26.96
C LYS A 638 -19.79 -0.75 -27.33
N ASP A 639 -20.00 -1.84 -28.09
CA ASP A 639 -21.34 -2.31 -28.45
C ASP A 639 -22.18 -2.74 -27.23
N LEU A 640 -21.59 -3.47 -26.27
CA LEU A 640 -22.28 -3.86 -25.04
C LEU A 640 -22.67 -2.65 -24.19
N VAL A 641 -21.79 -1.65 -24.07
CA VAL A 641 -22.10 -0.40 -23.36
C VAL A 641 -23.23 0.35 -24.07
N ARG A 642 -23.19 0.46 -25.41
CA ARG A 642 -24.29 1.06 -26.18
C ARG A 642 -25.63 0.37 -25.91
N MET A 643 -25.64 -0.96 -25.91
CA MET A 643 -26.85 -1.74 -25.63
C MET A 643 -27.37 -1.53 -24.20
N ALA A 644 -26.47 -1.50 -23.22
CA ALA A 644 -26.84 -1.26 -21.82
C ALA A 644 -27.40 0.15 -21.61
N VAL A 645 -26.77 1.18 -22.21
CA VAL A 645 -27.29 2.55 -22.19
C VAL A 645 -28.65 2.65 -22.85
N ALA A 646 -28.84 2.02 -24.02
CA ALA A 646 -30.12 2.03 -24.73
C ALA A 646 -31.24 1.28 -23.98
N ARG A 647 -30.91 0.31 -23.11
CA ARG A 647 -31.87 -0.37 -22.25
C ARG A 647 -32.18 0.44 -20.99
N ALA A 648 -31.18 1.16 -20.47
CA ALA A 648 -31.34 2.02 -19.32
C ALA A 648 -32.22 3.23 -19.66
N ALA A 649 -32.05 3.85 -20.83
CA ALA A 649 -32.89 4.93 -21.35
C ALA A 649 -34.34 4.48 -21.59
#